data_AF-A0A8T7K8Q3-F1
#
_entry.id   AF-A0A8T7K8Q3-F1
#
_cell.length_a   1.000
_cell.length_b   1.000
_cell.length_c   1.000
_cell.angle_alpha   90.00
_cell.angle_beta   90.00
_cell.angle_gamma   90.00
#
_symmetry.space_group_name_H-M   'P 1'
#
loop_
_entity.id
_entity.type
_entity.pdbx_description
1 polymer ?
#
loop_
_entity_poly.entity_id
_entity_poly.type
_entity_poly.pdbx_seq_one_letter_code
_entity_poly.pdbx_strand_id
1 'polypeptide(L)'
;MDELQRRLDELRRQLQNASSETLPELERTARALLSDAKNTPYEAAVQTLFAEIARMGVRPRDTGTVRAVEAGIPTPSDATVRGLTRRARIRLEIAGDDDDIDEAIDILAQALAVNPKDPDTLNLLHEAASKGAQAAQRVGDLFKRYNVPESVKTPEAPTPEAPASEEEPKTRKRKSSKASDYPTSAGYPAPEQQGLGRRVPGRGPLNTGIDINTMLSELQQAYYAGDYQKAVELANRVISLLPSNVTALDYRQKAEDNLIRGVVPDHRIPFDARVAYNRANSLVRAGNYDEAERLYREARDLANRSGILNWKDAEQALLEIQDLALARELLIEGDRLMNSDSWGEALRKYEGALRVVANDPIALERVDTVRRVQQDTDQALVQLSMLGGSLAEQVTQLQNVLTILARVRQLLPNSKRLAQLTQDASSRLTAIKTQLSDQAQAAVARAENATALEERLHLTNEALKLLEMGVELDPGDSRLSTLLLETRSASSDMQRARQVIERAAALIAQNFDNELAQARSMLASLLNYAQDDRYRTVVGDLLQRYVERAEFALEDGDLDEAQMWLETMRDEPFRILGRRTEIARIENGLRQRRQSNRLRWGAIIGGIVIILGLLAAGTSPVWVPILITPTPTITLTPSITPTPSITPTPSHTPTATHTPTWTITPSPTITPSWTPTASLTPTHTPTPTETSTPSPTYTPSNTPTATNTPTITPTPPVLCEVRSATGDAINVRAQPSRSSDRVGVAESDVVLNVVEAQLGPDDGLTWYRVRLQTFTGTGFEGWVRADTVNETTQSPPCPLLGQ
;
A
#
# COMPACT_ATOMS: atom_id res chain seq x y z
N MET A 1 32.97 -33.32 -41.11
CA MET A 1 32.43 -33.19 -42.48
C MET A 1 31.71 -34.45 -42.91
N ASP A 2 32.40 -35.59 -43.02
CA ASP A 2 31.82 -36.88 -43.47
C ASP A 2 30.54 -37.29 -42.72
N GLU A 3 30.46 -37.00 -41.42
CA GLU A 3 29.26 -37.26 -40.61
C GLU A 3 28.03 -36.45 -41.04
N LEU A 4 28.20 -35.16 -41.40
CA LEU A 4 27.10 -34.33 -41.91
C LEU A 4 26.64 -34.81 -43.29
N GLN A 5 27.58 -35.23 -44.15
CA GLN A 5 27.26 -35.78 -45.46
C GLN A 5 26.51 -37.11 -45.33
N ARG A 6 26.93 -38.01 -44.43
CA ARG A 6 26.21 -39.26 -44.13
C ARG A 6 24.80 -39.01 -43.61
N ARG A 7 24.62 -38.05 -42.69
CA ARG A 7 23.28 -37.67 -42.17
C ARG A 7 22.39 -37.08 -43.25
N LEU A 8 22.93 -36.25 -44.15
CA LEU A 8 22.20 -35.70 -45.29
C LEU A 8 21.75 -36.80 -46.28
N ASP A 9 22.64 -37.72 -46.62
CA ASP A 9 22.33 -38.83 -47.54
C ASP A 9 21.37 -39.85 -46.92
N GLU A 10 21.45 -40.09 -45.62
CA GLU A 10 20.50 -40.94 -44.88
C GLU A 10 19.11 -40.29 -44.80
N LEU A 11 19.02 -39.00 -44.47
CA LEU A 11 17.75 -38.27 -44.45
C LEU A 11 17.08 -38.26 -45.84
N ARG A 12 17.86 -38.19 -46.93
CA ARG A 12 17.37 -38.34 -48.31
C ARG A 12 16.78 -39.72 -48.58
N ARG A 13 17.40 -40.80 -48.09
CA ARG A 13 16.85 -42.17 -48.24
C ARG A 13 15.56 -42.36 -47.46
N GLN A 14 15.49 -41.82 -46.24
CA GLN A 14 14.28 -41.90 -45.42
C GLN A 14 13.14 -41.10 -46.07
N LEU A 15 13.45 -39.95 -46.69
CA LEU A 15 12.48 -39.16 -47.45
C LEU A 15 11.91 -39.89 -48.68
N GLN A 16 12.70 -40.71 -49.37
CA GLN A 16 12.23 -41.52 -50.51
C GLN A 16 11.15 -42.55 -50.12
N ASN A 17 11.12 -42.98 -48.86
CA ASN A 17 10.15 -43.95 -48.32
C ASN A 17 9.12 -43.31 -47.36
N ALA A 18 9.04 -41.98 -47.30
CA ALA A 18 8.24 -41.26 -46.31
C ALA A 18 6.72 -41.40 -46.54
N SER A 19 5.98 -41.62 -45.45
CA SER A 19 4.52 -41.53 -45.38
C SER A 19 4.07 -40.24 -44.68
N SER A 20 2.76 -39.96 -44.70
CA SER A 20 2.16 -38.82 -44.00
C SER A 20 2.36 -38.86 -42.48
N GLU A 21 2.54 -40.04 -41.89
CA GLU A 21 2.76 -40.19 -40.44
C GLU A 21 4.23 -39.94 -40.05
N THR A 22 5.18 -40.29 -40.91
CA THR A 22 6.63 -40.09 -40.66
C THR A 22 7.14 -38.68 -40.99
N LEU A 23 6.35 -37.91 -41.77
CA LEU A 23 6.71 -36.58 -42.25
C LEU A 23 7.06 -35.56 -41.14
N PRO A 24 6.30 -35.44 -40.03
CA PRO A 24 6.63 -34.52 -38.94
C PRO A 24 7.93 -34.86 -38.19
N GLU A 25 8.30 -36.14 -38.15
CA GLU A 25 9.55 -36.59 -37.52
C GLU A 25 10.76 -36.31 -38.42
N LEU A 26 10.63 -36.55 -39.73
CA LEU A 26 11.61 -36.15 -40.73
C LEU A 26 11.84 -34.63 -40.74
N GLU A 27 10.79 -33.83 -40.56
CA GLU A 27 10.90 -32.37 -40.47
C GLU A 27 11.70 -31.93 -39.23
N ARG A 28 11.48 -32.54 -38.05
CA ARG A 28 12.29 -32.26 -36.85
C ARG A 28 13.76 -32.61 -37.07
N THR A 29 14.05 -33.77 -37.64
CA THR A 29 15.42 -34.22 -37.95
C THR A 29 16.10 -33.29 -38.96
N ALA A 30 15.35 -32.80 -39.95
CA ALA A 30 15.84 -31.81 -40.92
C ALA A 30 16.16 -30.44 -40.28
N ARG A 31 15.34 -29.96 -39.33
CA ARG A 31 15.64 -28.72 -38.58
C ARG A 31 16.90 -28.85 -37.72
N ALA A 32 17.10 -29.99 -37.07
CA ALA A 32 18.32 -30.26 -36.32
C ALA A 32 19.55 -30.27 -37.23
N LEU A 33 19.48 -31.00 -38.36
CA LEU A 33 20.57 -31.04 -39.35
C LEU A 33 20.87 -29.65 -39.95
N LEU A 34 19.86 -28.80 -40.13
CA LEU A 34 20.02 -27.42 -40.61
C LEU A 34 20.78 -26.54 -39.61
N SER A 35 20.56 -26.73 -38.31
CA SER A 35 21.34 -26.07 -37.26
C SER A 35 22.79 -26.53 -37.28
N ASP A 36 23.03 -27.84 -37.36
CA ASP A 36 24.37 -28.44 -37.36
C ASP A 36 25.18 -28.13 -38.62
N ALA A 37 24.52 -27.91 -39.77
CA ALA A 37 25.15 -27.63 -41.05
C ALA A 37 25.47 -26.15 -41.30
N LYS A 38 25.11 -25.25 -40.38
CA LYS A 38 25.29 -23.80 -40.53
C LYS A 38 26.76 -23.40 -40.65
N ASN A 39 27.08 -22.50 -41.59
CA ASN A 39 28.43 -22.09 -41.99
C ASN A 39 29.31 -23.24 -42.53
N THR A 40 28.71 -24.33 -43.03
CA THR A 40 29.43 -25.43 -43.70
C THR A 40 29.10 -25.46 -45.20
N PRO A 41 29.94 -26.05 -46.07
CA PRO A 41 29.63 -26.18 -47.50
C PRO A 41 28.39 -27.05 -47.79
N TYR A 42 27.86 -27.76 -46.80
CA TYR A 42 26.63 -28.56 -46.92
C TYR A 42 25.36 -27.77 -46.58
N GLU A 43 25.46 -26.53 -46.08
CA GLU A 43 24.31 -25.74 -45.62
C GLU A 43 23.24 -25.59 -46.71
N ALA A 44 23.63 -25.21 -47.93
CA ALA A 44 22.70 -25.07 -49.06
C ALA A 44 22.02 -26.40 -49.45
N ALA A 45 22.71 -27.53 -49.29
CA ALA A 45 22.17 -28.86 -49.57
C ALA A 45 21.18 -29.34 -48.49
N VAL A 46 21.36 -28.89 -47.24
CA VAL A 46 20.41 -29.14 -46.13
C VAL A 46 19.21 -28.19 -46.20
N GLN A 47 19.42 -26.91 -46.53
CA GLN A 47 18.34 -25.93 -46.74
C GLN A 47 17.38 -26.36 -47.85
N THR A 48 17.91 -26.84 -48.98
CA THR A 48 17.09 -27.34 -50.11
C THR A 48 16.29 -28.59 -49.73
N LEU A 49 16.89 -29.55 -49.02
CA LEU A 49 16.19 -30.74 -48.53
C LEU A 49 15.11 -30.39 -47.48
N PHE A 50 15.38 -29.45 -46.58
CA PHE A 50 14.39 -28.97 -45.62
C PHE A 50 13.18 -28.32 -46.32
N ALA A 51 13.42 -27.50 -47.34
CA ALA A 51 12.35 -26.91 -48.15
C ALA A 51 11.55 -27.96 -48.94
N GLU A 52 12.17 -29.06 -49.36
CA GLU A 52 11.50 -30.19 -50.02
C GLU A 52 10.59 -30.98 -49.07
N ILE A 53 11.05 -31.25 -47.84
CA ILE A 53 10.25 -31.87 -46.76
C ILE A 53 9.05 -30.98 -46.40
N ALA A 54 9.28 -29.68 -46.21
CA ALA A 54 8.23 -28.71 -45.89
C ALA A 54 7.15 -28.66 -46.99
N ARG A 55 7.54 -28.73 -48.28
CA ARG A 55 6.59 -28.80 -49.40
C ARG A 55 5.78 -30.09 -49.44
N MET A 56 6.33 -31.22 -48.99
CA MET A 56 5.58 -32.48 -48.88
C MET A 56 4.63 -32.53 -47.69
N GLY A 57 4.93 -31.81 -46.60
CA GLY A 57 3.99 -31.58 -45.50
C GLY A 57 2.75 -30.77 -45.92
N VAL A 58 2.90 -29.88 -46.90
CA VAL A 58 1.80 -29.07 -47.47
C VAL A 58 1.19 -29.77 -48.70
N ARG A 59 0.39 -30.83 -48.47
CA ARG A 59 -0.57 -31.29 -49.49
C ARG A 59 -1.90 -30.53 -49.35
N PRO A 60 -2.52 -30.08 -50.46
CA PRO A 60 -3.83 -29.44 -50.41
C PRO A 60 -4.89 -30.46 -49.97
N ARG A 61 -5.71 -30.08 -48.99
CA ARG A 61 -6.87 -30.86 -48.54
C ARG A 61 -8.02 -30.65 -49.52
N ASP A 62 -8.53 -31.77 -50.04
CA ASP A 62 -9.70 -31.97 -50.91
C ASP A 62 -10.01 -30.98 -52.06
N THR A 63 -10.09 -31.56 -53.26
CA THR A 63 -10.51 -30.90 -54.50
C THR A 63 -12.00 -30.55 -54.45
N GLY A 64 -12.32 -29.27 -54.20
CA GLY A 64 -13.71 -28.76 -54.21
C GLY A 64 -13.98 -27.61 -55.19
N THR A 65 -13.04 -26.68 -55.39
CA THR A 65 -13.16 -25.55 -56.32
C THR A 65 -11.78 -24.99 -56.68
N VAL A 66 -11.18 -25.46 -57.78
CA VAL A 66 -9.94 -24.86 -58.32
C VAL A 66 -10.27 -24.02 -59.56
N ARG A 67 -10.47 -22.71 -59.35
CA ARG A 67 -10.18 -21.66 -60.33
C ARG A 67 -10.11 -20.30 -59.62
N ALA A 68 -9.03 -19.57 -59.85
CA ALA A 68 -8.76 -18.19 -59.38
C ALA A 68 -8.47 -17.97 -57.88
N VAL A 69 -7.44 -18.63 -57.34
CA VAL A 69 -6.53 -18.02 -56.34
C VAL A 69 -5.09 -18.41 -56.71
N GLU A 70 -4.48 -17.64 -57.62
CA GLU A 70 -3.02 -17.64 -57.80
C GLU A 70 -2.41 -16.60 -56.85
N ALA A 71 -1.28 -16.94 -56.23
CA ALA A 71 -0.60 -16.22 -55.14
C ALA A 71 -1.37 -16.14 -53.81
N GLY A 72 -0.87 -16.86 -52.79
CA GLY A 72 -1.37 -16.82 -51.42
C GLY A 72 -0.97 -15.55 -50.67
N ILE A 73 -1.55 -14.42 -51.03
CA ILE A 73 -1.46 -13.15 -50.29
C ILE A 73 -2.72 -13.05 -49.41
N PRO A 74 -2.60 -13.00 -48.07
CA PRO A 74 -3.77 -12.81 -47.21
C PRO A 74 -4.40 -11.45 -47.49
N THR A 75 -5.73 -11.41 -47.59
CA THR A 75 -6.45 -10.15 -47.84
C THR A 75 -6.55 -9.33 -46.55
N PRO A 76 -6.70 -7.98 -46.62
CA PRO A 76 -6.89 -7.15 -45.42
C PRO A 76 -8.17 -7.50 -44.63
N SER A 77 -9.15 -8.13 -45.29
CA SER A 77 -10.30 -8.77 -44.64
C SER A 77 -9.91 -9.94 -43.75
N ASP A 78 -8.99 -10.81 -44.20
CA ASP A 78 -8.54 -11.99 -43.44
C ASP A 78 -7.78 -11.59 -42.17
N ALA A 79 -6.95 -10.53 -42.25
CA ALA A 79 -6.26 -9.98 -41.08
C ALA A 79 -7.26 -9.42 -40.04
N THR A 80 -8.31 -8.72 -40.51
CA THR A 80 -9.36 -8.16 -39.66
C THR A 80 -10.19 -9.26 -38.97
N VAL A 81 -10.58 -10.31 -39.72
CA VAL A 81 -11.29 -11.47 -39.17
C VAL A 81 -10.43 -12.19 -38.12
N ARG A 82 -9.14 -12.45 -38.39
CA ARG A 82 -8.23 -13.09 -37.42
C ARG A 82 -8.11 -12.32 -36.11
N GLY A 83 -8.03 -10.99 -36.15
CA GLY A 83 -8.01 -10.13 -34.97
C GLY A 83 -9.28 -10.28 -34.12
N LEU A 84 -10.46 -10.16 -34.74
CA LEU A 84 -11.76 -10.34 -34.08
C LEU A 84 -11.91 -11.75 -33.49
N THR A 85 -11.57 -12.78 -34.27
CA THR A 85 -11.65 -14.19 -33.88
C THR A 85 -10.73 -14.50 -32.69
N ARG A 86 -9.53 -13.90 -32.64
CA ARG A 86 -8.62 -14.02 -31.49
C ARG A 86 -9.17 -13.28 -30.25
N ARG A 87 -9.67 -12.05 -30.41
CA ARG A 87 -10.28 -11.28 -29.30
C ARG A 87 -11.47 -12.02 -28.69
N ALA A 88 -12.36 -12.57 -29.53
CA ALA A 88 -13.50 -13.38 -29.09
C ALA A 88 -13.07 -14.66 -28.36
N ARG A 89 -12.06 -15.39 -28.87
CA ARG A 89 -11.51 -16.58 -28.20
C ARG A 89 -11.02 -16.25 -26.80
N ILE A 90 -10.24 -15.19 -26.65
CA ILE A 90 -9.69 -14.79 -25.34
C ILE A 90 -10.83 -14.43 -24.37
N ARG A 91 -11.89 -13.72 -24.82
CA ARG A 91 -13.09 -13.49 -24.01
C ARG A 91 -13.78 -14.80 -23.60
N LEU A 92 -14.01 -15.74 -24.52
CA LEU A 92 -14.61 -17.06 -24.22
C LEU A 92 -13.77 -17.95 -23.27
N GLU A 93 -12.45 -17.76 -23.24
CA GLU A 93 -11.51 -18.47 -22.34
C GLU A 93 -11.44 -17.86 -20.93
N ILE A 94 -11.77 -16.58 -20.76
CA ILE A 94 -11.79 -15.90 -19.44
C ILE A 94 -13.20 -15.69 -18.89
N ALA A 95 -14.23 -15.96 -19.70
CA ALA A 95 -15.64 -15.69 -19.41
C ALA A 95 -16.05 -16.12 -18.00
N GLY A 96 -16.46 -15.15 -17.19
CA GLY A 96 -16.95 -15.38 -15.83
C GLY A 96 -18.46 -15.58 -15.74
N ASP A 97 -19.19 -14.93 -16.65
CA ASP A 97 -20.64 -14.77 -16.66
C ASP A 97 -21.19 -14.88 -18.11
N ASP A 98 -22.51 -14.70 -18.25
CA ASP A 98 -23.18 -14.70 -19.55
C ASP A 98 -22.90 -13.41 -20.37
N ASP A 99 -22.60 -12.28 -19.71
CA ASP A 99 -22.27 -11.01 -20.37
C ASP A 99 -20.95 -11.12 -21.16
N ASP A 100 -19.93 -11.78 -20.60
CA ASP A 100 -18.66 -12.09 -21.27
C ASP A 100 -18.83 -12.94 -22.54
N ILE A 101 -19.81 -13.86 -22.51
CA ILE A 101 -20.14 -14.74 -23.64
C ILE A 101 -20.88 -13.93 -24.71
N ASP A 102 -21.82 -13.07 -24.32
CA ASP A 102 -22.56 -12.20 -25.22
C ASP A 102 -21.66 -11.17 -25.92
N GLU A 103 -20.69 -10.56 -25.22
CA GLU A 103 -19.69 -9.69 -25.85
C GLU A 103 -18.80 -10.45 -26.85
N ALA A 104 -18.41 -11.69 -26.54
CA ALA A 104 -17.68 -12.53 -27.48
C ALA A 104 -18.52 -12.88 -28.72
N ILE A 105 -19.82 -13.16 -28.55
CA ILE A 105 -20.77 -13.37 -29.65
C ILE A 105 -20.89 -12.12 -30.52
N ASP A 106 -20.94 -10.92 -29.93
CA ASP A 106 -21.05 -9.66 -30.67
C ASP A 106 -19.76 -9.31 -31.43
N ILE A 107 -18.59 -9.74 -30.95
CA ILE A 107 -17.31 -9.68 -31.70
C ILE A 107 -17.29 -10.70 -32.84
N LEU A 108 -17.80 -11.93 -32.62
CA LEU A 108 -17.92 -12.94 -33.66
C LEU A 108 -18.95 -12.54 -34.74
N ALA A 109 -20.01 -11.82 -34.37
CA ALA A 109 -20.96 -11.25 -35.32
C ALA A 109 -20.30 -10.20 -36.24
N GLN A 110 -19.35 -9.41 -35.72
CA GLN A 110 -18.54 -8.49 -36.55
C GLN A 110 -17.62 -9.28 -37.50
N ALA A 111 -16.99 -10.36 -37.04
CA ALA A 111 -16.17 -11.22 -37.90
C ALA A 111 -17.01 -11.86 -39.02
N LEU A 112 -18.19 -12.37 -38.68
CA LEU A 112 -19.16 -12.97 -39.62
C LEU A 112 -19.70 -11.95 -40.63
N ALA A 113 -19.79 -10.66 -40.25
CA ALA A 113 -20.14 -9.57 -41.18
C ALA A 113 -19.05 -9.28 -42.22
N VAL A 114 -17.77 -9.54 -41.91
CA VAL A 114 -16.65 -9.40 -42.85
C VAL A 114 -16.47 -10.65 -43.71
N ASN A 115 -16.55 -11.85 -43.11
CA ASN A 115 -16.49 -13.12 -43.83
C ASN A 115 -17.51 -14.13 -43.25
N PRO A 116 -18.71 -14.27 -43.86
CA PRO A 116 -19.75 -15.18 -43.39
C PRO A 116 -19.41 -16.69 -43.44
N LYS A 117 -18.26 -17.06 -44.01
CA LYS A 117 -17.85 -18.46 -44.22
C LYS A 117 -16.50 -18.80 -43.57
N ASP A 118 -15.99 -17.93 -42.72
CA ASP A 118 -14.74 -18.19 -42.00
C ASP A 118 -14.91 -19.36 -41.01
N PRO A 119 -14.15 -20.47 -41.15
CA PRO A 119 -14.36 -21.66 -40.34
C PRO A 119 -14.02 -21.44 -38.86
N ASP A 120 -13.04 -20.60 -38.54
CA ASP A 120 -12.64 -20.34 -37.16
C ASP A 120 -13.71 -19.52 -36.42
N THR A 121 -14.29 -18.52 -37.08
CA THR A 121 -15.45 -17.74 -36.58
C THR A 121 -16.66 -18.64 -36.32
N LEU A 122 -16.98 -19.56 -37.25
CA LEU A 122 -18.09 -20.50 -37.08
C LEU A 122 -17.85 -21.50 -35.93
N ASN A 123 -16.62 -22.00 -35.79
CA ASN A 123 -16.25 -22.89 -34.68
C ASN A 123 -16.38 -22.19 -33.31
N LEU A 124 -15.93 -20.94 -33.18
CA LEU A 124 -16.09 -20.17 -31.94
C LEU A 124 -17.54 -19.80 -31.64
N LEU A 125 -18.39 -19.56 -32.65
CA LEU A 125 -19.83 -19.38 -32.45
C LEU A 125 -20.48 -20.66 -31.92
N HIS A 126 -20.11 -21.83 -32.44
CA HIS A 126 -20.56 -23.11 -31.87
C HIS A 126 -20.02 -23.34 -30.45
N GLU A 127 -18.78 -22.93 -30.15
CA GLU A 127 -18.25 -22.98 -28.78
C GLU A 127 -19.05 -22.09 -27.83
N ALA A 128 -19.30 -20.83 -28.20
CA ALA A 128 -20.12 -19.89 -27.43
C ALA A 128 -21.54 -20.43 -27.19
N ALA A 129 -22.18 -20.99 -28.22
CA ALA A 129 -23.49 -21.65 -28.10
C ALA A 129 -23.50 -22.81 -27.11
N SER A 130 -22.36 -23.50 -26.91
CA SER A 130 -22.27 -24.60 -25.93
C SER A 130 -22.18 -24.14 -24.47
N LYS A 131 -21.86 -22.86 -24.21
CA LYS A 131 -21.65 -22.32 -22.86
C LYS A 131 -22.98 -22.04 -22.13
N GLY A 132 -24.06 -21.72 -22.85
CA GLY A 132 -25.35 -21.36 -22.24
C GLY A 132 -26.52 -21.37 -23.23
N ALA A 133 -27.74 -21.56 -22.71
CA ALA A 133 -28.95 -21.65 -23.54
C ALA A 133 -29.31 -20.33 -24.24
N GLN A 134 -29.03 -19.18 -23.60
CA GLN A 134 -29.23 -17.85 -24.20
C GLN A 134 -28.21 -17.58 -25.32
N ALA A 135 -26.93 -17.91 -25.08
CA ALA A 135 -25.88 -17.89 -26.08
C ALA A 135 -26.23 -18.76 -27.30
N ALA A 136 -26.73 -19.98 -27.09
CA ALA A 136 -27.21 -20.86 -28.17
C ALA A 136 -28.31 -20.20 -29.02
N GLN A 137 -29.27 -19.52 -28.38
CA GLN A 137 -30.33 -18.80 -29.09
C GLN A 137 -29.79 -17.63 -29.92
N ARG A 138 -28.91 -16.78 -29.34
CA ARG A 138 -28.27 -15.66 -30.07
C ARG A 138 -27.46 -16.15 -31.27
N VAL A 139 -26.68 -17.21 -31.10
CA VAL A 139 -25.89 -17.83 -32.18
C VAL A 139 -26.79 -18.41 -33.27
N GLY A 140 -27.87 -19.10 -32.90
CA GLY A 140 -28.86 -19.60 -33.87
C GLY A 140 -29.52 -18.49 -34.69
N ASP A 141 -29.84 -17.35 -34.08
CA ASP A 141 -30.40 -16.20 -34.78
C ASP A 141 -29.36 -15.48 -35.67
N LEU A 142 -28.07 -15.47 -35.28
CA LEU A 142 -26.98 -15.03 -36.16
C LEU A 142 -26.82 -15.95 -37.38
N PHE A 143 -26.83 -17.28 -37.21
CA PHE A 143 -26.72 -18.22 -38.33
C PHE A 143 -27.90 -18.08 -39.32
N LYS A 144 -29.12 -17.87 -38.82
CA LYS A 144 -30.29 -17.52 -39.68
C LYS A 144 -30.05 -16.21 -40.45
N ARG A 145 -29.56 -15.16 -39.77
CA ARG A 145 -29.33 -13.84 -40.36
C ARG A 145 -28.28 -13.84 -41.48
N TYR A 146 -27.22 -14.65 -41.34
CA TYR A 146 -26.14 -14.76 -42.32
C TYR A 146 -26.28 -15.98 -43.26
N ASN A 147 -27.41 -16.70 -43.17
CA ASN A 147 -27.75 -17.87 -44.01
C ASN A 147 -26.64 -18.95 -44.01
N VAL A 148 -26.07 -19.20 -42.82
CA VAL A 148 -25.08 -20.26 -42.58
C VAL A 148 -25.83 -21.59 -42.39
N PRO A 149 -25.47 -22.67 -43.11
CA PRO A 149 -26.10 -23.97 -42.91
C PRO A 149 -25.69 -24.55 -41.54
N GLU A 150 -26.68 -24.72 -40.66
CA GLU A 150 -26.52 -25.28 -39.32
C GLU A 150 -26.19 -26.78 -39.39
N SER A 151 -24.90 -27.12 -39.40
CA SER A 151 -24.45 -28.51 -39.56
C SER A 151 -23.34 -28.95 -38.59
N VAL A 152 -23.62 -28.96 -37.28
CA VAL A 152 -23.09 -29.95 -36.30
C VAL A 152 -24.10 -30.04 -35.14
N LYS A 153 -24.30 -31.25 -34.59
CA LYS A 153 -25.36 -31.56 -33.62
C LYS A 153 -25.25 -30.81 -32.27
N THR A 154 -26.35 -30.22 -31.84
CA THR A 154 -26.65 -29.93 -30.43
C THR A 154 -26.80 -31.23 -29.61
N PRO A 155 -26.32 -31.31 -28.35
CA PRO A 155 -26.64 -32.42 -27.46
C PRO A 155 -28.09 -32.30 -26.96
N GLU A 156 -28.94 -33.23 -27.36
CA GLU A 156 -30.35 -33.30 -26.93
C GLU A 156 -30.47 -33.93 -25.54
N ALA A 157 -31.24 -33.31 -24.64
CA ALA A 157 -31.46 -33.81 -23.28
C ALA A 157 -32.50 -34.96 -23.26
N PRO A 158 -32.40 -35.96 -22.35
CA PRO A 158 -33.17 -37.19 -22.46
C PRO A 158 -34.53 -37.15 -21.75
N THR A 159 -35.61 -37.53 -22.43
CA THR A 159 -36.90 -37.97 -21.85
C THR A 159 -37.68 -38.82 -22.89
N PRO A 160 -38.71 -39.63 -22.54
CA PRO A 160 -38.60 -41.08 -22.73
C PRO A 160 -39.64 -41.72 -23.70
N GLU A 161 -39.52 -43.05 -23.85
CA GLU A 161 -40.21 -43.94 -24.79
C GLU A 161 -41.76 -43.94 -24.79
N ALA A 162 -42.32 -44.02 -26.02
CA ALA A 162 -43.39 -44.94 -26.48
C ALA A 162 -44.84 -44.78 -25.92
N PRO A 163 -45.91 -45.30 -26.57
CA PRO A 163 -45.93 -46.35 -27.62
C PRO A 163 -46.81 -46.06 -28.87
N ALA A 164 -47.07 -47.11 -29.66
CA ALA A 164 -47.49 -47.08 -31.07
C ALA A 164 -48.92 -47.60 -31.35
N SER A 165 -49.41 -47.33 -32.56
CA SER A 165 -50.33 -48.16 -33.39
C SER A 165 -50.44 -47.51 -34.79
N GLU A 166 -50.05 -48.17 -35.89
CA GLU A 166 -50.92 -48.88 -36.88
C GLU A 166 -51.78 -47.90 -37.73
N GLU A 167 -51.88 -47.98 -39.07
CA GLU A 167 -52.06 -49.17 -39.92
C GLU A 167 -51.55 -49.00 -41.40
N GLU A 168 -51.65 -50.06 -42.20
CA GLU A 168 -51.04 -50.36 -43.53
C GLU A 168 -51.97 -50.09 -44.76
N PRO A 169 -51.77 -50.62 -46.02
CA PRO A 169 -50.60 -50.69 -46.95
C PRO A 169 -50.95 -50.36 -48.45
N LYS A 170 -50.02 -50.72 -49.39
CA LYS A 170 -50.13 -50.93 -50.89
C LYS A 170 -49.51 -49.81 -51.78
N THR A 171 -48.82 -50.06 -52.91
CA THR A 171 -48.49 -51.31 -53.65
C THR A 171 -47.23 -51.17 -54.55
N ARG A 172 -46.60 -52.30 -54.94
CA ARG A 172 -45.42 -52.40 -55.84
C ARG A 172 -45.71 -52.17 -57.34
N LYS A 173 -44.74 -51.57 -58.07
CA LYS A 173 -44.12 -52.01 -59.36
C LYS A 173 -43.12 -50.91 -59.82
N ARG A 174 -42.01 -51.07 -60.57
CA ARG A 174 -41.05 -52.11 -61.02
C ARG A 174 -40.51 -51.60 -62.38
N LYS A 175 -39.18 -51.62 -62.63
CA LYS A 175 -38.45 -51.24 -63.89
C LYS A 175 -38.33 -49.72 -64.21
N SER A 176 -37.34 -49.21 -64.96
CA SER A 176 -35.96 -49.68 -65.27
C SER A 176 -35.15 -48.64 -66.09
N SER A 177 -33.87 -48.44 -65.75
CA SER A 177 -32.69 -48.20 -66.64
C SER A 177 -32.65 -47.07 -67.70
N LYS A 178 -31.48 -46.38 -67.71
CA LYS A 178 -30.85 -45.57 -68.79
C LYS A 178 -31.54 -44.23 -69.16
N ALA A 179 -30.87 -43.24 -69.72
CA ALA A 179 -29.47 -42.73 -69.80
C ALA A 179 -29.43 -41.77 -71.01
N SER A 180 -28.80 -40.60 -70.87
CA SER A 180 -28.44 -39.66 -71.94
C SER A 180 -27.33 -38.77 -71.39
N ASP A 181 -26.10 -38.78 -71.89
CA ASP A 181 -25.62 -38.33 -73.22
C ASP A 181 -25.78 -36.81 -73.47
N TYR A 182 -24.66 -36.22 -73.90
CA TYR A 182 -24.40 -34.79 -74.04
C TYR A 182 -25.13 -34.13 -75.22
N PRO A 183 -25.14 -32.79 -75.25
CA PRO A 183 -24.55 -32.15 -76.44
C PRO A 183 -23.56 -31.01 -76.12
N THR A 184 -22.57 -30.88 -76.99
CA THR A 184 -21.62 -29.76 -77.09
C THR A 184 -22.23 -28.53 -77.77
N SER A 185 -21.76 -27.33 -77.42
CA SER A 185 -21.85 -26.14 -78.29
C SER A 185 -20.59 -25.28 -78.17
N ALA A 186 -20.15 -24.72 -79.29
CA ALA A 186 -18.98 -23.86 -79.41
C ALA A 186 -19.36 -22.36 -79.34
N GLY A 187 -18.36 -21.48 -79.18
CA GLY A 187 -18.53 -20.03 -79.33
C GLY A 187 -17.44 -19.17 -78.70
N TYR A 188 -16.37 -18.88 -79.45
CA TYR A 188 -15.42 -17.81 -79.15
C TYR A 188 -15.45 -16.79 -80.31
N PRO A 189 -15.55 -15.47 -80.05
CA PRO A 189 -15.19 -14.44 -81.01
C PRO A 189 -13.72 -14.01 -80.86
N ALA A 190 -13.14 -13.51 -81.95
CA ALA A 190 -11.76 -12.98 -82.02
C ALA A 190 -11.74 -11.44 -82.07
N PRO A 191 -10.64 -10.77 -81.70
CA PRO A 191 -10.53 -9.31 -81.75
C PRO A 191 -10.23 -8.79 -83.17
N GLU A 192 -10.72 -7.58 -83.45
CA GLU A 192 -10.65 -6.93 -84.76
C GLU A 192 -9.25 -6.39 -85.12
N GLN A 193 -8.97 -6.33 -86.42
CA GLN A 193 -7.91 -5.50 -87.00
C GLN A 193 -8.49 -4.65 -88.13
N GLN A 194 -8.19 -3.34 -88.15
CA GLN A 194 -7.81 -2.61 -89.38
C GLN A 194 -7.31 -1.19 -89.10
N GLY A 195 -6.29 -0.75 -89.85
CA GLY A 195 -5.67 0.57 -89.74
C GLY A 195 -4.40 0.67 -90.59
N LEU A 196 -4.56 0.81 -91.91
CA LEU A 196 -3.46 0.74 -92.89
C LEU A 196 -2.60 2.01 -92.98
N GLY A 197 -1.26 1.85 -92.99
CA GLY A 197 -0.28 2.93 -93.13
C GLY A 197 0.84 2.61 -94.13
N ARG A 198 0.58 2.91 -95.41
CA ARG A 198 1.44 3.00 -96.61
C ARG A 198 2.98 2.83 -96.45
N ARG A 199 3.57 1.88 -97.19
CA ARG A 199 5.04 1.68 -97.34
C ARG A 199 5.70 2.67 -98.30
N VAL A 200 6.95 3.05 -98.02
CA VAL A 200 7.97 3.51 -99.00
C VAL A 200 9.30 2.82 -98.64
N PRO A 201 10.08 2.26 -99.60
CA PRO A 201 11.24 1.43 -99.28
C PRO A 201 12.58 2.19 -99.30
N GLY A 202 13.52 1.82 -98.42
CA GLY A 202 14.96 2.03 -98.68
C GLY A 202 15.84 2.57 -97.54
N ARG A 203 16.20 1.72 -96.57
CA ARG A 203 17.58 1.59 -96.01
C ARG A 203 17.66 0.38 -95.06
N GLY A 204 18.86 -0.18 -94.94
CA GLY A 204 19.10 -1.48 -94.28
C GLY A 204 19.03 -1.45 -92.74
N PRO A 205 19.05 -2.63 -92.10
CA PRO A 205 18.85 -2.77 -90.66
C PRO A 205 20.08 -2.35 -89.85
N LEU A 206 19.84 -1.65 -88.73
CA LEU A 206 20.85 -1.39 -87.70
C LEU A 206 20.26 -1.70 -86.32
N ASN A 207 20.94 -2.60 -85.59
CA ASN A 207 20.83 -2.90 -84.16
C ASN A 207 19.46 -2.76 -83.48
N THR A 208 18.69 -3.85 -83.47
CA THR A 208 17.80 -4.20 -82.34
C THR A 208 18.43 -5.26 -81.46
N GLY A 209 19.63 -4.97 -80.95
CA GLY A 209 20.14 -5.64 -79.76
C GLY A 209 19.30 -5.15 -78.57
N ILE A 210 18.39 -5.97 -78.07
CA ILE A 210 17.73 -5.71 -76.79
C ILE A 210 18.85 -5.81 -75.75
N ASP A 211 19.29 -4.68 -75.20
CA ASP A 211 20.46 -4.66 -74.34
C ASP A 211 20.09 -5.22 -72.95
N ILE A 212 20.30 -6.52 -72.82
CA ILE A 212 20.05 -7.30 -71.61
C ILE A 212 20.87 -6.75 -70.44
N ASN A 213 22.02 -6.11 -70.68
CA ASN A 213 22.81 -5.47 -69.63
C ASN A 213 22.09 -4.25 -69.05
N THR A 214 21.39 -3.48 -69.88
CA THR A 214 20.52 -2.38 -69.43
C THR A 214 19.36 -2.92 -68.60
N MET A 215 18.68 -3.98 -69.07
CA MET A 215 17.60 -4.62 -68.30
C MET A 215 18.06 -5.20 -66.96
N LEU A 216 19.27 -5.77 -66.90
CA LEU A 216 19.88 -6.25 -65.65
C LEU A 216 20.25 -5.10 -64.70
N SER A 217 20.68 -3.96 -65.23
CA SER A 217 20.96 -2.75 -64.43
C SER A 217 19.66 -2.15 -63.88
N GLU A 218 18.61 -2.06 -64.70
CA GLU A 218 17.26 -1.62 -64.29
C GLU A 218 16.66 -2.57 -63.24
N LEU A 219 16.86 -3.89 -63.39
CA LEU A 219 16.44 -4.91 -62.43
C LEU A 219 17.11 -4.70 -61.05
N GLN A 220 18.43 -4.53 -61.04
CA GLN A 220 19.17 -4.24 -59.81
C GLN A 220 18.71 -2.93 -59.17
N GLN A 221 18.53 -1.88 -59.99
CA GLN A 221 18.04 -0.59 -59.51
C GLN A 221 16.63 -0.68 -58.91
N ALA A 222 15.70 -1.40 -59.54
CA ALA A 222 14.35 -1.62 -59.02
C ALA A 222 14.38 -2.39 -57.68
N TYR A 223 15.22 -3.43 -57.58
CA TYR A 223 15.39 -4.20 -56.35
C TYR A 223 15.90 -3.33 -55.18
N TYR A 224 16.96 -2.52 -55.39
CA TYR A 224 17.48 -1.63 -54.34
C TYR A 224 16.57 -0.42 -54.07
N ALA A 225 15.76 0.00 -55.04
CA ALA A 225 14.69 0.99 -54.84
C ALA A 225 13.51 0.47 -53.99
N GLY A 226 13.46 -0.84 -53.69
CA GLY A 226 12.35 -1.48 -52.99
C GLY A 226 11.11 -1.70 -53.86
N ASP A 227 11.22 -1.54 -55.18
CA ASP A 227 10.16 -1.81 -56.14
C ASP A 227 10.23 -3.26 -56.60
N TYR A 228 9.90 -4.16 -55.68
CA TYR A 228 10.03 -5.60 -55.89
C TYR A 228 9.07 -6.14 -56.95
N GLN A 229 7.91 -5.51 -57.17
CA GLN A 229 7.00 -5.87 -58.26
C GLN A 229 7.68 -5.65 -59.62
N LYS A 230 8.21 -4.43 -59.84
CA LYS A 230 8.96 -4.10 -61.05
C LYS A 230 10.22 -4.96 -61.20
N ALA A 231 10.89 -5.32 -60.09
CA ALA A 231 12.02 -6.24 -60.12
C ALA A 231 11.61 -7.65 -60.61
N VAL A 232 10.47 -8.20 -60.15
CA VAL A 232 9.95 -9.49 -60.65
C VAL A 232 9.57 -9.40 -62.14
N GLU A 233 8.91 -8.32 -62.56
CA GLU A 233 8.56 -8.10 -63.98
C GLU A 233 9.80 -8.01 -64.89
N LEU A 234 10.80 -7.21 -64.51
CA LEU A 234 12.05 -7.07 -65.25
C LEU A 234 12.84 -8.39 -65.28
N ALA A 235 12.89 -9.13 -64.17
CA ALA A 235 13.54 -10.43 -64.14
C ALA A 235 12.84 -11.44 -65.05
N ASN A 236 11.51 -11.53 -65.01
CA ASN A 236 10.72 -12.39 -65.91
C ASN A 236 10.94 -12.02 -67.40
N ARG A 237 11.09 -10.72 -67.71
CA ARG A 237 11.43 -10.25 -69.05
C ARG A 237 12.85 -10.65 -69.48
N VAL A 238 13.83 -10.63 -68.58
CA VAL A 238 15.18 -11.13 -68.87
C VAL A 238 15.19 -12.66 -69.01
N ILE A 239 14.46 -13.39 -68.17
CA ILE A 239 14.36 -14.87 -68.21
C ILE A 239 13.68 -15.35 -69.50
N SER A 240 12.65 -14.66 -69.99
CA SER A 240 12.00 -15.03 -71.26
C SER A 240 12.87 -14.80 -72.50
N LEU A 241 13.88 -13.91 -72.41
CA LEU A 241 14.90 -13.71 -73.45
C LEU A 241 16.11 -14.64 -73.30
N LEU A 242 16.53 -14.92 -72.05
CA LEU A 242 17.63 -15.82 -71.69
C LEU A 242 17.27 -16.69 -70.48
N PRO A 243 16.68 -17.89 -70.69
CA PRO A 243 16.23 -18.76 -69.61
C PRO A 243 17.33 -19.23 -68.64
N SER A 244 18.59 -19.22 -69.08
CA SER A 244 19.76 -19.64 -68.29
C SER A 244 20.40 -18.50 -67.48
N ASN A 245 19.78 -17.32 -67.39
CA ASN A 245 20.38 -16.18 -66.69
C ASN A 245 20.22 -16.28 -65.16
N VAL A 246 21.29 -16.73 -64.50
CA VAL A 246 21.35 -16.95 -63.04
C VAL A 246 21.09 -15.67 -62.23
N THR A 247 21.56 -14.49 -62.68
CA THR A 247 21.38 -13.26 -61.90
C THR A 247 19.93 -12.79 -61.92
N ALA A 248 19.25 -12.90 -63.06
CA ALA A 248 17.82 -12.60 -63.15
C ALA A 248 16.98 -13.55 -62.28
N LEU A 249 17.32 -14.84 -62.23
CA LEU A 249 16.66 -15.82 -61.37
C LEU A 249 16.84 -15.52 -59.87
N ASP A 250 18.06 -15.16 -59.45
CA ASP A 250 18.38 -14.79 -58.06
C ASP A 250 17.65 -13.50 -57.62
N TYR A 251 17.68 -12.44 -58.44
CA TYR A 251 16.94 -11.21 -58.13
C TYR A 251 15.42 -11.40 -58.16
N ARG A 252 14.88 -12.25 -59.05
CA ARG A 252 13.45 -12.63 -59.02
C ARG A 252 13.10 -13.29 -57.70
N GLN A 253 13.87 -14.31 -57.28
CA GLN A 253 13.60 -15.06 -56.06
C GLN A 253 13.70 -14.17 -54.80
N LYS A 254 14.68 -13.26 -54.75
CA LYS A 254 14.83 -12.28 -53.65
C LYS A 254 13.70 -11.25 -53.62
N ALA A 255 13.24 -10.78 -54.79
CA ALA A 255 12.11 -9.86 -54.88
C ALA A 255 10.79 -10.54 -54.48
N GLU A 256 10.55 -11.78 -54.92
CA GLU A 256 9.41 -12.60 -54.49
C GLU A 256 9.42 -12.86 -52.98
N ASP A 257 10.57 -13.20 -52.39
CA ASP A 257 10.72 -13.40 -50.95
C ASP A 257 10.44 -12.12 -50.15
N ASN A 258 10.93 -10.95 -50.59
CA ASN A 258 10.61 -9.67 -49.93
C ASN A 258 9.13 -9.27 -50.07
N LEU A 259 8.49 -9.52 -51.22
CA LEU A 259 7.05 -9.29 -51.42
C LEU A 259 6.20 -10.17 -50.48
N ILE A 260 6.55 -11.46 -50.37
CA ILE A 260 5.88 -12.41 -49.48
C ILE A 260 6.06 -12.00 -48.01
N ARG A 261 7.26 -11.55 -47.63
CA ARG A 261 7.57 -11.08 -46.27
C ARG A 261 7.05 -9.68 -45.94
N GLY A 262 6.58 -8.91 -46.92
CA GLY A 262 6.13 -7.52 -46.75
C GLY A 262 7.23 -6.55 -46.30
N VAL A 263 8.51 -6.87 -46.55
CA VAL A 263 9.63 -6.02 -46.16
C VAL A 263 9.72 -4.85 -47.14
N VAL A 264 9.68 -3.62 -46.62
CA VAL A 264 9.68 -2.39 -47.43
C VAL A 264 10.79 -1.47 -46.93
N PRO A 265 11.76 -1.05 -47.78
CA PRO A 265 12.78 -0.10 -47.37
C PRO A 265 12.21 1.28 -47.02
N ASP A 266 12.76 1.94 -45.99
CA ASP A 266 12.34 3.28 -45.51
C ASP A 266 12.21 4.36 -46.60
N HIS A 267 13.05 4.30 -47.64
CA HIS A 267 13.02 5.25 -48.76
C HIS A 267 11.89 4.97 -49.77
N ARG A 268 11.31 3.77 -49.77
CA ARG A 268 10.17 3.39 -50.61
C ARG A 268 8.84 3.82 -50.00
N ILE A 269 8.77 3.98 -48.68
CA ILE A 269 7.57 4.37 -47.92
C ILE A 269 7.24 5.86 -48.21
N PRO A 270 6.00 6.21 -48.62
CA PRO A 270 5.57 7.59 -48.80
C PRO A 270 5.77 8.44 -47.55
N PHE A 271 6.07 9.73 -47.74
CA PHE A 271 6.25 10.67 -46.64
C PHE A 271 5.03 10.70 -45.70
N ASP A 272 3.83 10.82 -46.26
CA ASP A 272 2.58 10.89 -45.49
C ASP A 272 2.30 9.60 -44.70
N ALA A 273 2.53 8.44 -45.32
CA ALA A 273 2.40 7.14 -44.66
C ALA A 273 3.35 7.00 -43.46
N ARG A 274 4.62 7.43 -43.62
CA ARG A 274 5.61 7.44 -42.53
C ARG A 274 5.25 8.44 -41.43
N VAL A 275 4.70 9.61 -41.77
CA VAL A 275 4.21 10.59 -40.78
C VAL A 275 3.03 10.02 -39.97
N ALA A 276 2.05 9.41 -40.65
CA ALA A 276 0.91 8.76 -39.98
C ALA A 276 1.38 7.64 -39.03
N TYR A 277 2.28 6.76 -39.48
CA TYR A 277 2.87 5.69 -38.67
C TYR A 277 3.65 6.23 -37.45
N ASN A 278 4.46 7.26 -37.63
CA ASN A 278 5.22 7.87 -36.52
C ASN A 278 4.32 8.61 -35.52
N ARG A 279 3.20 9.18 -35.98
CA ARG A 279 2.16 9.76 -35.12
C ARG A 279 1.42 8.65 -34.36
N ALA A 280 1.08 7.53 -35.01
CA ALA A 280 0.50 6.35 -34.37
C ALA A 280 1.41 5.82 -33.25
N ASN A 281 2.70 5.59 -33.53
CA ASN A 281 3.71 5.18 -32.53
C ASN A 281 3.79 6.15 -31.33
N SER A 282 3.54 7.45 -31.56
CA SER A 282 3.52 8.46 -30.50
C SER A 282 2.25 8.38 -29.63
N LEU A 283 1.12 7.99 -30.21
CA LEU A 283 -0.14 7.76 -29.49
C LEU A 283 -0.14 6.41 -28.74
N VAL A 284 0.52 5.38 -29.27
CA VAL A 284 0.78 4.13 -28.52
C VAL A 284 1.55 4.42 -27.23
N ARG A 285 2.61 5.24 -27.31
CA ARG A 285 3.36 5.71 -26.12
C ARG A 285 2.52 6.57 -25.17
N ALA A 286 1.46 7.21 -25.66
CA ALA A 286 0.51 7.98 -24.84
C ALA A 286 -0.66 7.13 -24.31
N GLY A 287 -0.75 5.84 -24.65
CA GLY A 287 -1.84 4.95 -24.26
C GLY A 287 -3.16 5.18 -25.01
N ASN A 288 -3.17 5.98 -26.08
CA ASN A 288 -4.36 6.24 -26.91
C ASN A 288 -4.39 5.26 -28.10
N TYR A 289 -4.88 4.04 -27.82
CA TYR A 289 -4.82 2.94 -28.78
C TYR A 289 -5.82 3.06 -29.93
N ASP A 290 -7.03 3.57 -29.68
CA ASP A 290 -8.06 3.77 -30.71
C ASP A 290 -7.60 4.74 -31.81
N GLU A 291 -6.98 5.86 -31.42
CA GLU A 291 -6.45 6.83 -32.38
C GLU A 291 -5.19 6.31 -33.09
N ALA A 292 -4.34 5.54 -32.39
CA ALA A 292 -3.18 4.90 -32.99
C ALA A 292 -3.59 3.88 -34.05
N GLU A 293 -4.58 3.01 -33.79
CA GLU A 293 -5.10 2.04 -34.76
C GLU A 293 -5.60 2.74 -36.02
N ARG A 294 -6.41 3.80 -35.87
CA ARG A 294 -6.89 4.62 -36.99
C ARG A 294 -5.75 5.14 -37.86
N LEU A 295 -4.67 5.63 -37.25
CA LEU A 295 -3.51 6.14 -37.97
C LEU A 295 -2.63 5.06 -38.58
N TYR A 296 -2.54 3.87 -37.99
CA TYR A 296 -1.89 2.72 -38.62
C TYR A 296 -2.68 2.24 -39.86
N ARG A 297 -4.01 2.23 -39.80
CA ARG A 297 -4.87 1.95 -40.97
C ARG A 297 -4.67 3.01 -42.05
N GLU A 298 -4.63 4.29 -41.70
CA GLU A 298 -4.31 5.38 -42.64
C GLU A 298 -2.93 5.23 -43.26
N ALA A 299 -1.89 4.94 -42.46
CA ALA A 299 -0.52 4.74 -42.92
C ALA A 299 -0.41 3.59 -43.93
N ARG A 300 -1.06 2.46 -43.65
CA ARG A 300 -1.16 1.31 -44.56
C ARG A 300 -1.90 1.69 -45.85
N ASP A 301 -3.05 2.35 -45.75
CA ASP A 301 -3.87 2.68 -46.92
C ASP A 301 -3.16 3.71 -47.82
N LEU A 302 -2.38 4.64 -47.25
CA LEU A 302 -1.47 5.55 -47.99
C LEU A 302 -0.32 4.78 -48.67
N ALA A 303 0.28 3.79 -47.99
CA ALA A 303 1.31 2.94 -48.59
C ALA A 303 0.74 2.14 -49.77
N ASN A 304 -0.45 1.53 -49.62
CA ASN A 304 -1.14 0.76 -50.65
C ASN A 304 -1.45 1.62 -51.90
N ARG A 305 -1.96 2.85 -51.71
CA ARG A 305 -2.16 3.82 -52.81
C ARG A 305 -0.88 4.15 -53.59
N SER A 306 0.29 3.98 -52.98
CA SER A 306 1.60 4.17 -53.64
C SER A 306 2.17 2.90 -54.30
N GLY A 307 1.42 1.79 -54.33
CA GLY A 307 1.85 0.50 -54.87
C GLY A 307 2.54 -0.43 -53.85
N ILE A 308 2.49 -0.12 -52.55
CA ILE A 308 3.00 -1.01 -51.50
C ILE A 308 1.84 -1.85 -50.97
N LEU A 309 1.57 -3.00 -51.62
CA LEU A 309 0.44 -3.87 -51.28
C LEU A 309 0.53 -4.49 -49.87
N ASN A 310 1.74 -4.74 -49.38
CA ASN A 310 2.00 -5.35 -48.09
C ASN A 310 3.15 -4.60 -47.40
N TRP A 311 2.89 -4.01 -46.24
CA TRP A 311 3.89 -3.38 -45.39
C TRP A 311 3.86 -4.05 -44.03
N LYS A 312 4.82 -4.95 -43.81
CA LYS A 312 4.88 -5.83 -42.64
C LYS A 312 4.79 -5.08 -41.32
N ASP A 313 5.52 -3.96 -41.17
CA ASP A 313 5.60 -3.27 -39.87
C ASP A 313 4.27 -2.59 -39.51
N ALA A 314 3.54 -2.06 -40.50
CA ALA A 314 2.19 -1.52 -40.29
C ALA A 314 1.15 -2.63 -40.02
N GLU A 315 1.22 -3.77 -40.72
CA GLU A 315 0.34 -4.91 -40.43
C GLU A 315 0.63 -5.53 -39.05
N GLN A 316 1.91 -5.62 -38.66
CA GLN A 316 2.31 -6.08 -37.33
C GLN A 316 1.85 -5.10 -36.24
N ALA A 317 2.06 -3.79 -36.43
CA ALA A 317 1.57 -2.77 -35.51
C ALA A 317 0.03 -2.75 -35.39
N LEU A 318 -0.69 -3.06 -36.47
CA LEU A 318 -2.15 -3.22 -36.46
C LEU A 318 -2.65 -4.44 -35.66
N LEU A 319 -1.83 -5.49 -35.54
CA LEU A 319 -2.13 -6.64 -34.68
C LEU A 319 -1.76 -6.34 -33.22
N GLU A 320 -0.58 -5.75 -32.98
CA GLU A 320 -0.11 -5.37 -31.64
C GLU A 320 -1.02 -4.32 -30.98
N ILE A 321 -1.56 -3.36 -31.75
CA ILE A 321 -2.46 -2.33 -31.19
C ILE A 321 -3.82 -2.90 -30.76
N GLN A 322 -4.32 -3.93 -31.43
CA GLN A 322 -5.56 -4.63 -31.05
C GLN A 322 -5.37 -5.41 -29.74
N ASP A 323 -4.20 -6.02 -29.55
CA ASP A 323 -3.82 -6.67 -28.30
C ASP A 323 -3.71 -5.67 -27.15
N LEU A 324 -3.04 -4.53 -27.37
CA LEU A 324 -2.92 -3.46 -26.38
C LEU A 324 -4.28 -2.85 -26.00
N ALA A 325 -5.16 -2.64 -26.99
CA ALA A 325 -6.52 -2.16 -26.77
C ALA A 325 -7.35 -3.16 -25.94
N LEU A 326 -7.31 -4.46 -26.29
CA LEU A 326 -8.00 -5.52 -25.56
C LEU A 326 -7.48 -5.66 -24.12
N ALA A 327 -6.15 -5.67 -23.91
CA ALA A 327 -5.59 -5.72 -22.56
C ALA A 327 -6.06 -4.52 -21.73
N ARG A 328 -6.10 -3.31 -22.31
CA ARG A 328 -6.60 -2.11 -21.63
C ARG A 328 -8.09 -2.17 -21.31
N GLU A 329 -8.89 -2.74 -22.20
CA GLU A 329 -10.32 -2.98 -22.00
C GLU A 329 -10.56 -3.92 -20.80
N LEU A 330 -9.85 -5.06 -20.76
CA LEU A 330 -9.89 -6.01 -19.65
C LEU A 330 -9.42 -5.42 -18.32
N LEU A 331 -8.40 -4.54 -18.34
CA LEU A 331 -8.00 -3.79 -17.13
C LEU A 331 -9.14 -2.88 -16.63
N ILE A 332 -9.85 -2.18 -17.52
CA ILE A 332 -10.96 -1.30 -17.16
C ILE A 332 -12.17 -2.09 -16.63
N GLU A 333 -12.48 -3.25 -17.22
CA GLU A 333 -13.46 -4.19 -16.70
C GLU A 333 -13.10 -4.70 -15.31
N GLY A 334 -11.84 -5.12 -15.11
CA GLY A 334 -11.32 -5.53 -13.81
C GLY A 334 -11.42 -4.42 -12.76
N ASP A 335 -11.08 -3.17 -13.11
CA ASP A 335 -11.20 -2.01 -12.23
C ASP A 335 -12.68 -1.73 -11.86
N ARG A 336 -13.64 -1.91 -12.79
CA ARG A 336 -15.09 -1.83 -12.46
C ARG A 336 -15.51 -2.93 -11.50
N LEU A 337 -15.09 -4.17 -11.75
CA LEU A 337 -15.40 -5.33 -10.91
C LEU A 337 -14.83 -5.17 -9.50
N MET A 338 -13.61 -4.64 -9.36
CA MET A 338 -13.02 -4.28 -8.07
C MET A 338 -13.86 -3.26 -7.29
N ASN A 339 -14.39 -2.23 -7.97
CA ASN A 339 -15.28 -1.24 -7.35
C ASN A 339 -16.66 -1.83 -6.96
N SER A 340 -17.05 -2.97 -7.55
CA SER A 340 -18.30 -3.69 -7.22
C SER A 340 -18.15 -4.78 -6.16
N ASP A 341 -16.95 -4.94 -5.56
CA ASP A 341 -16.55 -6.05 -4.68
C ASP A 341 -16.42 -7.45 -5.34
N SER A 342 -16.54 -7.55 -6.66
CA SER A 342 -16.32 -8.77 -7.46
C SER A 342 -14.83 -9.09 -7.70
N TRP A 343 -14.05 -9.25 -6.63
CA TRP A 343 -12.59 -9.44 -6.74
C TRP A 343 -12.18 -10.70 -7.51
N GLY A 344 -12.99 -11.76 -7.48
CA GLY A 344 -12.71 -13.02 -8.18
C GLY A 344 -12.80 -12.88 -9.70
N GLU A 345 -13.80 -12.15 -10.19
CA GLU A 345 -13.98 -11.84 -11.62
C GLU A 345 -12.93 -10.81 -12.05
N ALA A 346 -12.66 -9.78 -11.24
CA ALA A 346 -11.59 -8.82 -11.50
C ALA A 346 -10.23 -9.49 -11.71
N LEU A 347 -9.88 -10.48 -10.87
CA LEU A 347 -8.65 -11.26 -11.03
C LEU A 347 -8.60 -11.99 -12.38
N ARG A 348 -9.71 -12.61 -12.83
CA ARG A 348 -9.79 -13.27 -14.14
C ARG A 348 -9.59 -12.28 -15.29
N LYS A 349 -10.14 -11.07 -15.20
CA LYS A 349 -9.94 -10.01 -16.20
C LYS A 349 -8.48 -9.55 -16.27
N TYR A 350 -7.85 -9.30 -15.12
CA TYR A 350 -6.43 -8.93 -15.05
C TYR A 350 -5.50 -10.05 -15.54
N GLU A 351 -5.79 -11.32 -15.20
CA GLU A 351 -5.08 -12.48 -15.76
C GLU A 351 -5.33 -12.64 -17.27
N GLY A 352 -6.52 -12.28 -17.77
CA GLY A 352 -6.85 -12.19 -19.18
C GLY A 352 -5.97 -11.17 -19.90
N ALA A 353 -5.80 -9.96 -19.34
CA ALA A 353 -4.90 -8.95 -19.88
C ALA A 353 -3.45 -9.47 -20.01
N LEU A 354 -2.96 -10.23 -19.03
CA LEU A 354 -1.63 -10.86 -19.08
C LEU A 354 -1.48 -11.98 -20.13
N ARG A 355 -2.58 -12.64 -20.53
CA ARG A 355 -2.58 -13.60 -21.65
C ARG A 355 -2.49 -12.91 -23.00
N VAL A 356 -3.02 -11.68 -23.11
CA VAL A 356 -2.96 -10.85 -24.32
C VAL A 356 -1.59 -10.20 -24.44
N VAL A 357 -1.16 -9.47 -23.39
CA VAL A 357 0.12 -8.76 -23.31
C VAL A 357 0.94 -9.35 -22.17
N ALA A 358 1.83 -10.29 -22.54
CA ALA A 358 2.71 -10.92 -21.58
C ALA A 358 3.65 -9.89 -20.90
N ASN A 359 3.66 -9.91 -19.57
CA ASN A 359 4.47 -9.01 -18.72
C ASN A 359 4.08 -7.52 -18.77
N ASP A 360 2.82 -7.16 -19.06
CA ASP A 360 2.34 -5.80 -18.80
C ASP A 360 2.52 -5.46 -17.31
N PRO A 361 3.34 -4.45 -16.94
CA PRO A 361 3.56 -4.08 -15.55
C PRO A 361 2.27 -3.63 -14.83
N ILE A 362 1.32 -3.04 -15.55
CA ILE A 362 0.05 -2.57 -14.96
C ILE A 362 -0.81 -3.79 -14.59
N ALA A 363 -0.99 -4.73 -15.51
CA ALA A 363 -1.72 -5.97 -15.24
C ALA A 363 -1.06 -6.83 -14.15
N LEU A 364 0.28 -6.91 -14.10
CA LEU A 364 1.00 -7.58 -13.01
C LEU A 364 0.70 -6.93 -11.65
N GLU A 365 0.81 -5.59 -11.54
CA GLU A 365 0.49 -4.86 -10.31
C GLU A 365 -0.95 -5.12 -9.86
N ARG A 366 -1.92 -5.10 -10.79
CA ARG A 366 -3.34 -5.36 -10.53
C ARG A 366 -3.60 -6.79 -10.06
N VAL A 367 -2.99 -7.80 -10.69
CA VAL A 367 -3.08 -9.20 -10.22
C VAL A 367 -2.53 -9.33 -8.79
N ASP A 368 -1.38 -8.73 -8.50
CA ASP A 368 -0.75 -8.82 -7.18
C ASP A 368 -1.51 -8.05 -6.10
N THR A 369 -2.15 -6.92 -6.40
CA THR A 369 -3.00 -6.23 -5.42
C THR A 369 -4.25 -7.03 -5.12
N VAL A 370 -4.95 -7.58 -6.13
CA VAL A 370 -6.16 -8.39 -5.90
C VAL A 370 -5.87 -9.67 -5.12
N ARG A 371 -4.80 -10.40 -5.47
CA ARG A 371 -4.40 -11.61 -4.73
C ARG A 371 -4.10 -11.31 -3.25
N ARG A 372 -3.39 -10.19 -2.97
CA ARG A 372 -3.15 -9.74 -1.59
C ARG A 372 -4.44 -9.36 -0.87
N VAL A 373 -5.34 -8.62 -1.51
CA VAL A 373 -6.66 -8.27 -0.94
C VAL A 373 -7.47 -9.52 -0.59
N GLN A 374 -7.54 -10.51 -1.48
CA GLN A 374 -8.25 -11.77 -1.25
C GLN A 374 -7.63 -12.54 -0.08
N GLN A 375 -6.32 -12.79 -0.13
CA GLN A 375 -5.60 -13.52 0.91
C GLN A 375 -5.73 -12.86 2.30
N ASP A 376 -5.48 -11.55 2.40
CA ASP A 376 -5.60 -10.81 3.65
C ASP A 376 -7.06 -10.83 4.17
N THR A 377 -8.06 -10.68 3.29
CA THR A 377 -9.48 -10.72 3.69
C THR A 377 -9.91 -12.11 4.18
N ASP A 378 -9.54 -13.16 3.46
CA ASP A 378 -9.92 -14.53 3.81
C ASP A 378 -9.17 -14.99 5.08
N GLN A 379 -7.91 -14.57 5.28
CA GLN A 379 -7.20 -14.77 6.55
C GLN A 379 -7.91 -14.06 7.71
N ALA A 380 -8.31 -12.79 7.53
CA ALA A 380 -9.03 -12.04 8.55
C ALA A 380 -10.39 -12.69 8.88
N LEU A 381 -11.12 -13.17 7.87
CA LEU A 381 -12.41 -13.87 8.02
C LEU A 381 -12.25 -15.19 8.78
N VAL A 382 -11.25 -16.01 8.41
CA VAL A 382 -10.96 -17.26 9.12
C VAL A 382 -10.59 -16.99 10.57
N GLN A 383 -9.66 -16.06 10.85
CA GLN A 383 -9.28 -15.69 12.22
C GLN A 383 -10.48 -15.17 13.02
N LEU A 384 -11.32 -14.31 12.44
CA LEU A 384 -12.54 -13.78 13.07
C LEU A 384 -13.56 -14.90 13.37
N SER A 385 -13.69 -15.90 12.50
CA SER A 385 -14.56 -17.06 12.71
C SER A 385 -14.04 -18.02 13.78
N MET A 386 -12.71 -18.15 13.88
CA MET A 386 -12.01 -19.05 14.80
C MET A 386 -11.69 -18.40 16.16
N LEU A 387 -12.16 -17.17 16.41
CA LEU A 387 -12.03 -16.47 17.69
C LEU A 387 -12.60 -17.33 18.84
N GLY A 388 -11.69 -17.95 19.58
CA GLY A 388 -11.95 -18.89 20.65
C GLY A 388 -10.66 -19.27 21.36
N GLY A 389 -10.76 -20.11 22.39
CA GLY A 389 -9.66 -20.36 23.32
C GLY A 389 -9.62 -19.33 24.45
N SER A 390 -8.44 -19.10 25.02
CA SER A 390 -8.24 -18.18 26.14
C SER A 390 -8.43 -16.71 25.74
N LEU A 391 -8.74 -15.86 26.71
CA LEU A 391 -8.96 -14.42 26.46
C LEU A 391 -7.71 -13.74 25.86
N ALA A 392 -6.50 -14.18 26.24
CA ALA A 392 -5.24 -13.70 25.66
C ALA A 392 -5.09 -14.10 24.19
N GLU A 393 -5.42 -15.34 23.82
CA GLU A 393 -5.41 -15.79 22.42
C GLU A 393 -6.41 -14.99 21.58
N GLN A 394 -7.63 -14.77 22.10
CA GLN A 394 -8.66 -13.96 21.43
C GLN A 394 -8.20 -12.51 21.21
N VAL A 395 -7.52 -11.89 22.19
CA VAL A 395 -6.93 -10.54 22.06
C VAL A 395 -5.88 -10.51 20.93
N THR A 396 -4.91 -11.43 20.92
CA THR A 396 -3.86 -11.46 19.88
C THR A 396 -4.42 -11.76 18.49
N GLN A 397 -5.39 -12.68 18.36
CA GLN A 397 -6.07 -12.97 17.10
C GLN A 397 -6.82 -11.74 16.59
N LEU A 398 -7.56 -11.05 17.46
CA LEU A 398 -8.32 -9.86 17.07
C LEU A 398 -7.40 -8.69 16.70
N GLN A 399 -6.29 -8.48 17.40
CA GLN A 399 -5.30 -7.46 17.07
C GLN A 399 -4.70 -7.69 15.66
N ASN A 400 -4.41 -8.95 15.31
CA ASN A 400 -3.99 -9.33 13.97
C ASN A 400 -5.09 -9.04 12.92
N VAL A 401 -6.34 -9.45 13.18
CA VAL A 401 -7.49 -9.16 12.30
C VAL A 401 -7.68 -7.66 12.07
N LEU A 402 -7.62 -6.83 13.12
CA LEU A 402 -7.74 -5.38 13.02
C LEU A 402 -6.58 -4.76 12.21
N THR A 403 -5.35 -5.26 12.38
CA THR A 403 -4.18 -4.81 11.62
C THR A 403 -4.30 -5.14 10.13
N ILE A 404 -4.75 -6.36 9.81
CA ILE A 404 -5.01 -6.79 8.42
C ILE A 404 -6.12 -5.93 7.81
N LEU A 405 -7.25 -5.77 8.51
CA LEU A 405 -8.38 -4.97 8.05
C LEU A 405 -8.03 -3.50 7.82
N ALA A 406 -7.20 -2.90 8.68
CA ALA A 406 -6.72 -1.53 8.50
C ALA A 406 -5.92 -1.39 7.19
N ARG A 407 -5.05 -2.36 6.87
CA ARG A 407 -4.28 -2.39 5.61
C ARG A 407 -5.17 -2.55 4.39
N VAL A 408 -6.04 -3.56 4.37
CA VAL A 408 -6.88 -3.82 3.18
C VAL A 408 -7.86 -2.67 2.93
N ARG A 409 -8.38 -2.04 3.99
CA ARG A 409 -9.26 -0.86 3.86
C ARG A 409 -8.56 0.38 3.32
N GLN A 410 -7.25 0.53 3.49
CA GLN A 410 -6.49 1.61 2.83
C GLN A 410 -6.43 1.40 1.31
N LEU A 411 -6.39 0.14 0.84
CA LEU A 411 -6.41 -0.19 -0.59
C LEU A 411 -7.82 -0.06 -1.19
N LEU A 412 -8.86 -0.45 -0.44
CA LEU A 412 -10.26 -0.49 -0.90
C LEU A 412 -11.20 0.21 0.11
N PRO A 413 -11.18 1.55 0.20
CA PRO A 413 -11.97 2.29 1.20
C PRO A 413 -13.49 2.19 0.99
N ASN A 414 -13.92 1.95 -0.25
CA ASN A 414 -15.33 1.92 -0.67
C ASN A 414 -15.97 0.52 -0.63
N SER A 415 -15.21 -0.52 -0.29
CA SER A 415 -15.72 -1.90 -0.25
C SER A 415 -16.79 -2.09 0.83
N LYS A 416 -17.96 -2.59 0.42
CA LYS A 416 -19.07 -2.93 1.33
C LYS A 416 -18.75 -4.20 2.12
N ARG A 417 -18.14 -5.19 1.48
CA ARG A 417 -17.71 -6.44 2.14
C ARG A 417 -16.70 -6.17 3.26
N LEU A 418 -15.70 -5.32 3.01
CA LEU A 418 -14.73 -4.94 4.04
C LEU A 418 -15.37 -4.05 5.12
N ALA A 419 -16.27 -3.14 4.77
CA ALA A 419 -17.01 -2.35 5.75
C ALA A 419 -17.80 -3.24 6.73
N GLN A 420 -18.47 -4.28 6.24
CA GLN A 420 -19.15 -5.27 7.08
C GLN A 420 -18.15 -6.03 7.96
N LEU A 421 -17.07 -6.59 7.41
CA LEU A 421 -16.07 -7.34 8.19
C LEU A 421 -15.43 -6.48 9.30
N THR A 422 -15.22 -5.18 9.04
CA THR A 422 -14.72 -4.24 10.07
C THR A 422 -15.73 -3.92 11.15
N GLN A 423 -17.04 -3.92 10.84
CA GLN A 423 -18.10 -3.73 11.82
C GLN A 423 -18.27 -4.98 12.69
N ASP A 424 -18.12 -6.17 12.11
CA ASP A 424 -18.11 -7.42 12.87
C ASP A 424 -16.88 -7.47 13.80
N ALA A 425 -15.69 -7.12 13.31
CA ALA A 425 -14.48 -7.01 14.13
C ALA A 425 -14.62 -5.97 15.26
N SER A 426 -15.22 -4.79 15.01
CA SER A 426 -15.43 -3.76 16.02
C SER A 426 -16.49 -4.16 17.07
N SER A 427 -17.50 -4.94 16.69
CA SER A 427 -18.46 -5.51 17.63
C SER A 427 -17.79 -6.52 18.58
N ARG A 428 -16.91 -7.39 18.07
CA ARG A 428 -16.15 -8.36 18.88
C ARG A 428 -15.10 -7.69 19.75
N LEU A 429 -14.44 -6.64 19.25
CA LEU A 429 -13.57 -5.75 20.01
C LEU A 429 -14.31 -5.18 21.22
N THR A 430 -15.50 -4.64 21.01
CA THR A 430 -16.32 -4.08 22.08
C THR A 430 -16.67 -5.14 23.13
N ALA A 431 -17.11 -6.33 22.71
CA ALA A 431 -17.44 -7.43 23.61
C ALA A 431 -16.25 -7.92 24.45
N ILE A 432 -15.08 -8.11 23.82
CA ILE A 432 -13.84 -8.53 24.50
C ILE A 432 -13.36 -7.44 25.48
N LYS A 433 -13.41 -6.16 25.09
CA LYS A 433 -13.08 -5.04 25.98
C LYS A 433 -14.00 -4.97 27.20
N THR A 434 -15.31 -5.15 27.03
CA THR A 434 -16.25 -5.23 28.15
C THR A 434 -15.90 -6.42 29.06
N GLN A 435 -15.69 -7.61 28.51
CA GLN A 435 -15.31 -8.80 29.29
C GLN A 435 -13.99 -8.59 30.07
N LEU A 436 -12.97 -7.99 29.45
CA LEU A 436 -11.70 -7.64 30.11
C LEU A 436 -11.92 -6.64 31.25
N SER A 437 -12.70 -5.57 31.01
CA SER A 437 -13.01 -4.56 32.03
C SER A 437 -13.79 -5.15 33.20
N ASP A 438 -14.77 -6.02 32.95
CA ASP A 438 -15.62 -6.61 33.97
C ASP A 438 -14.83 -7.62 34.83
N GLN A 439 -14.00 -8.45 34.19
CA GLN A 439 -13.11 -9.38 34.91
C GLN A 439 -12.05 -8.63 35.73
N ALA A 440 -11.48 -7.55 35.20
CA ALA A 440 -10.53 -6.71 35.94
C ALA A 440 -11.19 -6.02 37.14
N GLN A 441 -12.37 -5.42 36.96
CA GLN A 441 -13.13 -4.79 38.06
C GLN A 441 -13.53 -5.83 39.14
N ALA A 442 -13.92 -7.04 38.73
CA ALA A 442 -14.18 -8.13 39.68
C ALA A 442 -12.92 -8.62 40.41
N ALA A 443 -11.73 -8.55 39.79
CA ALA A 443 -10.46 -8.83 40.45
C ALA A 443 -10.05 -7.72 41.44
N VAL A 444 -10.23 -6.44 41.09
CA VAL A 444 -10.03 -5.30 42.00
C VAL A 444 -10.99 -5.38 43.19
N ALA A 445 -12.28 -5.61 42.97
CA ALA A 445 -13.26 -5.74 44.05
C ALA A 445 -12.96 -6.94 44.97
N ARG A 446 -12.43 -8.05 44.44
CA ARG A 446 -11.90 -9.15 45.28
C ARG A 446 -10.68 -8.69 46.10
N ALA A 447 -9.75 -7.96 45.49
CA ALA A 447 -8.55 -7.45 46.15
C ALA A 447 -8.88 -6.48 47.31
N GLU A 448 -9.87 -5.59 47.14
CA GLU A 448 -10.30 -4.65 48.19
C GLU A 448 -10.86 -5.36 49.44
N ASN A 449 -11.51 -6.51 49.26
CA ASN A 449 -12.06 -7.32 50.34
C ASN A 449 -11.03 -8.30 50.96
N ALA A 450 -9.86 -8.48 50.35
CA ALA A 450 -8.82 -9.37 50.88
C ALA A 450 -8.07 -8.72 52.05
N THR A 451 -8.02 -9.42 53.18
CA THR A 451 -7.33 -8.95 54.40
C THR A 451 -5.82 -9.19 54.36
N ALA A 452 -5.37 -10.26 53.69
CA ALA A 452 -3.96 -10.59 53.52
C ALA A 452 -3.33 -9.77 52.37
N LEU A 453 -2.22 -9.09 52.66
CA LEU A 453 -1.53 -8.22 51.71
C LEU A 453 -1.06 -8.97 50.45
N GLU A 454 -0.58 -10.21 50.61
CA GLU A 454 -0.06 -11.01 49.49
C GLU A 454 -1.18 -11.48 48.54
N GLU A 455 -2.35 -11.84 49.09
CA GLU A 455 -3.54 -12.20 48.29
C GLU A 455 -4.10 -10.96 47.56
N ARG A 456 -4.20 -9.83 48.26
CA ARG A 456 -4.60 -8.54 47.69
C ARG A 456 -3.67 -8.12 46.54
N LEU A 457 -2.36 -8.29 46.71
CA LEU A 457 -1.36 -8.02 45.67
C LEU A 457 -1.49 -8.99 44.49
N HIS A 458 -1.71 -10.28 44.73
CA HIS A 458 -1.95 -11.26 43.66
C HIS A 458 -3.18 -10.90 42.82
N LEU A 459 -4.32 -10.61 43.46
CA LEU A 459 -5.57 -10.23 42.79
C LEU A 459 -5.45 -8.89 42.04
N THR A 460 -4.68 -7.95 42.57
CA THR A 460 -4.40 -6.66 41.90
C THR A 460 -3.53 -6.88 40.65
N ASN A 461 -2.57 -7.81 40.68
CA ASN A 461 -1.77 -8.17 39.51
C ASN A 461 -2.57 -8.97 38.46
N GLU A 462 -3.54 -9.79 38.89
CA GLU A 462 -4.53 -10.43 38.00
C GLU A 462 -5.34 -9.37 37.22
N ALA A 463 -5.86 -8.36 37.93
CA ALA A 463 -6.55 -7.22 37.33
C ALA A 463 -5.65 -6.42 36.37
N LEU A 464 -4.41 -6.14 36.79
CA LEU A 464 -3.43 -5.38 36.01
C LEU A 464 -3.15 -6.06 34.67
N LYS A 465 -2.95 -7.38 34.64
CA LYS A 465 -2.74 -8.14 33.40
C LYS A 465 -3.95 -8.07 32.45
N LEU A 466 -5.17 -8.11 32.98
CA LEU A 466 -6.40 -7.98 32.19
C LEU A 466 -6.52 -6.57 31.57
N LEU A 467 -6.14 -5.54 32.33
CA LEU A 467 -6.17 -4.15 31.87
C LEU A 467 -5.08 -3.84 30.84
N GLU A 468 -3.88 -4.40 31.00
CA GLU A 468 -2.80 -4.30 30.00
C GLU A 468 -3.24 -4.89 28.65
N MET A 469 -3.81 -6.10 28.63
CA MET A 469 -4.38 -6.68 27.40
C MET A 469 -5.50 -5.82 26.79
N GLY A 470 -6.31 -5.15 27.61
CA GLY A 470 -7.35 -4.23 27.14
C GLY A 470 -6.81 -2.97 26.48
N VAL A 471 -5.74 -2.39 27.04
CA VAL A 471 -5.08 -1.17 26.51
C VAL A 471 -4.21 -1.49 25.30
N GLU A 472 -3.58 -2.67 25.23
CA GLU A 472 -2.86 -3.13 24.02
C GLU A 472 -3.81 -3.36 22.83
N LEU A 473 -5.02 -3.82 23.10
CA LEU A 473 -6.05 -4.08 22.09
C LEU A 473 -6.70 -2.78 21.57
N ASP A 474 -6.92 -1.79 22.44
CA ASP A 474 -7.37 -0.45 22.05
C ASP A 474 -6.69 0.66 22.89
N PRO A 475 -5.55 1.20 22.41
CA PRO A 475 -4.84 2.28 23.08
C PRO A 475 -5.62 3.61 23.16
N GLY A 476 -6.73 3.75 22.43
CA GLY A 476 -7.59 4.93 22.46
C GLY A 476 -8.57 4.97 23.64
N ASP A 477 -8.72 3.87 24.39
CA ASP A 477 -9.69 3.78 25.47
C ASP A 477 -9.21 4.50 26.75
N SER A 478 -9.82 5.67 27.01
CA SER A 478 -9.54 6.48 28.20
C SER A 478 -10.00 5.84 29.51
N ARG A 479 -11.01 4.95 29.50
CA ARG A 479 -11.50 4.25 30.69
C ARG A 479 -10.58 3.08 31.08
N LEU A 480 -10.12 2.31 30.10
CA LEU A 480 -9.16 1.21 30.36
C LEU A 480 -7.80 1.75 30.81
N SER A 481 -7.32 2.82 30.18
CA SER A 481 -6.02 3.44 30.54
C SER A 481 -6.03 4.12 31.92
N THR A 482 -7.13 4.76 32.31
CA THR A 482 -7.27 5.31 33.68
C THR A 482 -7.32 4.21 34.74
N LEU A 483 -8.13 3.17 34.53
CA LEU A 483 -8.23 2.04 35.45
C LEU A 483 -6.91 1.24 35.55
N LEU A 484 -6.16 1.12 34.44
CA LEU A 484 -4.81 0.55 34.45
C LEU A 484 -3.84 1.36 35.31
N LEU A 485 -3.86 2.70 35.18
CA LEU A 485 -2.99 3.58 35.95
C LEU A 485 -3.29 3.49 37.46
N GLU A 486 -4.57 3.51 37.84
CA GLU A 486 -5.04 3.34 39.22
C GLU A 486 -4.62 1.98 39.80
N THR A 487 -4.87 0.89 39.06
CA THR A 487 -4.47 -0.48 39.47
C THR A 487 -2.96 -0.62 39.60
N ARG A 488 -2.18 0.03 38.72
CA ARG A 488 -0.71 0.04 38.76
C ARG A 488 -0.18 0.85 39.95
N SER A 489 -0.79 1.98 40.31
CA SER A 489 -0.45 2.69 41.55
C SER A 489 -0.75 1.85 42.79
N ALA A 490 -1.92 1.20 42.85
CA ALA A 490 -2.32 0.35 43.96
C ALA A 490 -1.35 -0.84 44.16
N SER A 491 -0.95 -1.52 43.07
CA SER A 491 0.07 -2.59 43.15
C SER A 491 1.43 -2.06 43.65
N SER A 492 1.87 -0.88 43.19
CA SER A 492 3.10 -0.24 43.67
C SER A 492 3.05 0.13 45.16
N ASP A 493 1.92 0.63 45.65
CA ASP A 493 1.72 0.95 47.07
C ASP A 493 1.75 -0.31 47.94
N MET A 494 1.15 -1.42 47.47
CA MET A 494 1.18 -2.72 48.17
C MET A 494 2.58 -3.33 48.20
N GLN A 495 3.33 -3.27 47.09
CA GLN A 495 4.74 -3.70 47.04
C GLN A 495 5.61 -2.90 48.02
N ARG A 496 5.42 -1.58 48.08
CA ARG A 496 6.10 -0.71 49.05
C ARG A 496 5.71 -1.07 50.49
N ALA A 497 4.43 -1.31 50.77
CA ALA A 497 3.97 -1.74 52.09
C ALA A 497 4.64 -3.04 52.55
N ARG A 498 4.73 -4.04 51.66
CA ARG A 498 5.42 -5.30 51.95
C ARG A 498 6.90 -5.09 52.30
N GLN A 499 7.64 -4.32 51.49
CA GLN A 499 9.05 -4.02 51.74
C GLN A 499 9.26 -3.27 53.06
N VAL A 500 8.35 -2.36 53.41
CA VAL A 500 8.40 -1.58 54.65
C VAL A 500 8.11 -2.47 55.88
N ILE A 501 7.20 -3.45 55.78
CA ILE A 501 6.97 -4.46 56.83
C ILE A 501 8.22 -5.34 57.02
N GLU A 502 8.78 -5.87 55.94
CA GLU A 502 10.00 -6.69 55.98
C GLU A 502 11.20 -5.92 56.58
N ARG A 503 11.36 -4.63 56.20
CA ARG A 503 12.39 -3.74 56.76
C ARG A 503 12.16 -3.39 58.23
N ALA A 504 10.91 -3.11 58.63
CA ALA A 504 10.59 -2.83 60.02
C ALA A 504 10.88 -4.05 60.92
N ALA A 505 10.55 -5.26 60.47
CA ALA A 505 10.90 -6.50 61.17
C ALA A 505 12.42 -6.66 61.36
N ALA A 506 13.23 -6.34 60.34
CA ALA A 506 14.68 -6.37 60.44
C ALA A 506 15.27 -5.33 61.43
N LEU A 507 14.67 -4.14 61.54
CA LEU A 507 15.03 -3.14 62.55
C LEU A 507 14.63 -3.58 63.97
N ILE A 508 13.46 -4.20 64.12
CA ILE A 508 12.99 -4.75 65.42
C ILE A 508 13.89 -5.90 65.91
N ALA A 509 14.41 -6.71 64.99
CA ALA A 509 15.34 -7.80 65.31
C ALA A 509 16.70 -7.31 65.83
N GLN A 510 17.16 -6.13 65.39
CA GLN A 510 18.40 -5.50 65.85
C GLN A 510 18.26 -4.83 67.23
N ASN A 511 17.04 -4.42 67.60
CA ASN A 511 16.66 -3.98 68.95
C ASN A 511 17.37 -2.72 69.50
N PHE A 512 17.90 -1.84 68.63
CA PHE A 512 18.40 -0.52 69.04
C PHE A 512 17.28 0.52 69.12
N ASP A 513 17.35 1.47 70.07
CA ASP A 513 16.24 2.42 70.34
C ASP A 513 15.89 3.30 69.14
N ASN A 514 16.91 3.81 68.45
CA ASN A 514 16.77 4.59 67.21
C ASN A 514 16.08 3.80 66.10
N GLU A 515 16.35 2.49 66.03
CA GLU A 515 15.81 1.60 64.99
C GLU A 515 14.38 1.16 65.30
N LEU A 516 14.03 0.99 66.57
CA LEU A 516 12.65 0.77 66.99
C LEU A 516 11.80 2.03 66.75
N ALA A 517 12.32 3.22 67.04
CA ALA A 517 11.65 4.48 66.70
C ALA A 517 11.47 4.62 65.17
N GLN A 518 12.48 4.21 64.37
CA GLN A 518 12.35 4.15 62.93
C GLN A 518 11.28 3.14 62.48
N ALA A 519 11.30 1.91 63.02
CA ALA A 519 10.32 0.86 62.72
C ALA A 519 8.89 1.28 63.10
N ARG A 520 8.71 1.96 64.23
CA ARG A 520 7.44 2.58 64.65
C ARG A 520 6.93 3.56 63.59
N SER A 521 7.76 4.52 63.16
CA SER A 521 7.36 5.50 62.13
C SER A 521 7.03 4.85 60.78
N MET A 522 7.80 3.83 60.38
CA MET A 522 7.53 3.01 59.20
C MET A 522 6.17 2.31 59.30
N LEU A 523 5.90 1.59 60.38
CA LEU A 523 4.64 0.85 60.56
C LEU A 523 3.43 1.78 60.76
N ALA A 524 3.61 2.93 61.41
CA ALA A 524 2.57 3.95 61.53
C ALA A 524 2.15 4.58 60.19
N SER A 525 3.01 4.54 59.16
CA SER A 525 2.63 4.96 57.79
C SER A 525 1.73 3.95 57.05
N LEU A 526 1.60 2.71 57.56
CA LEU A 526 0.92 1.60 56.90
C LEU A 526 -0.43 1.22 57.54
N LEU A 527 -1.10 2.13 58.25
CA LEU A 527 -2.36 1.86 58.94
C LEU A 527 -3.49 1.32 58.01
N ASN A 528 -3.45 1.63 56.72
CA ASN A 528 -4.36 1.08 55.71
C ASN A 528 -4.24 -0.45 55.55
N TYR A 529 -3.13 -1.04 55.99
CA TYR A 529 -2.85 -2.48 55.95
C TYR A 529 -2.95 -3.14 57.34
N ALA A 530 -3.57 -2.47 58.32
CA ALA A 530 -3.67 -2.94 59.70
C ALA A 530 -4.41 -4.28 59.91
N GLN A 531 -5.11 -4.80 58.90
CA GLN A 531 -5.75 -6.12 58.94
C GLN A 531 -4.83 -7.27 58.51
N ASP A 532 -3.66 -7.00 57.93
CA ASP A 532 -2.72 -8.05 57.50
C ASP A 532 -2.03 -8.73 58.70
N ASP A 533 -2.01 -10.06 58.71
CA ASP A 533 -1.44 -10.84 59.82
C ASP A 533 0.06 -10.61 60.03
N ARG A 534 0.84 -10.39 58.96
CA ARG A 534 2.27 -10.10 59.09
C ARG A 534 2.48 -8.72 59.70
N TYR A 535 1.75 -7.70 59.24
CA TYR A 535 1.76 -6.38 59.84
C TYR A 535 1.42 -6.44 61.34
N ARG A 536 0.34 -7.15 61.71
CA ARG A 536 -0.09 -7.31 63.11
C ARG A 536 0.96 -8.06 63.95
N THR A 537 1.64 -9.05 63.38
CA THR A 537 2.74 -9.77 64.04
C THR A 537 3.91 -8.83 64.32
N VAL A 538 4.40 -8.10 63.30
CA VAL A 538 5.55 -7.20 63.42
C VAL A 538 5.27 -6.01 64.37
N VAL A 539 4.05 -5.47 64.36
CA VAL A 539 3.61 -4.47 65.35
C VAL A 539 3.53 -5.06 66.77
N GLY A 540 3.19 -6.35 66.89
CA GLY A 540 3.20 -7.09 68.17
C GLY A 540 4.60 -7.28 68.74
N ASP A 541 5.56 -7.65 67.88
CA ASP A 541 6.97 -7.79 68.26
C ASP A 541 7.57 -6.43 68.68
N LEU A 542 7.25 -5.36 67.94
CA LEU A 542 7.65 -3.99 68.31
C LEU A 542 7.06 -3.55 69.66
N LEU A 543 5.78 -3.85 69.90
CA LEU A 543 5.13 -3.54 71.18
C LEU A 543 5.84 -4.27 72.34
N GLN A 544 6.15 -5.55 72.16
CA GLN A 544 6.88 -6.35 73.14
C GLN A 544 8.25 -5.73 73.49
N ARG A 545 9.00 -5.21 72.51
CA ARG A 545 10.28 -4.50 72.75
C ARG A 545 10.15 -3.20 73.53
N TYR A 546 9.00 -2.53 73.49
CA TYR A 546 8.72 -1.34 74.31
C TYR A 546 8.17 -1.68 75.69
N VAL A 547 7.40 -2.77 75.82
CA VAL A 547 6.97 -3.31 77.12
C VAL A 547 8.20 -3.72 77.94
N GLU A 548 9.15 -4.45 77.33
CA GLU A 548 10.41 -4.88 77.96
C GLU A 548 11.22 -3.69 78.51
N ARG A 549 11.31 -2.59 77.75
CA ARG A 549 11.98 -1.33 78.20
C ARG A 549 11.25 -0.63 79.33
N ALA A 550 9.93 -0.53 79.25
CA ALA A 550 9.12 0.11 80.28
C ALA A 550 9.11 -0.67 81.61
N GLU A 551 9.10 -2.01 81.55
CA GLU A 551 9.26 -2.86 82.73
C GLU A 551 10.68 -2.70 83.32
N PHE A 552 11.75 -2.65 82.51
CA PHE A 552 13.11 -2.41 82.99
C PHE A 552 13.30 -1.04 83.66
N ALA A 553 12.81 0.05 83.06
CA ALA A 553 12.88 1.40 83.66
C ALA A 553 12.09 1.47 84.99
N LEU A 554 10.97 0.74 85.11
CA LEU A 554 10.22 0.61 86.37
C LEU A 554 11.01 -0.14 87.46
N GLU A 555 11.81 -1.13 87.09
CA GLU A 555 12.68 -1.88 88.00
C GLU A 555 13.82 -1.00 88.52
N ASP A 556 14.55 -0.32 87.63
CA ASP A 556 15.66 0.59 87.99
C ASP A 556 15.16 1.83 88.76
N GLY A 557 13.90 2.23 88.51
CA GLY A 557 13.19 3.25 89.28
C GLY A 557 13.10 4.60 88.58
N ASP A 558 13.48 4.70 87.31
CA ASP A 558 13.22 5.88 86.47
C ASP A 558 11.73 5.92 86.07
N LEU A 559 10.99 6.77 86.78
CA LEU A 559 9.54 6.92 86.62
C LEU A 559 9.15 7.84 85.46
N ASP A 560 10.11 8.55 84.88
CA ASP A 560 9.88 9.51 83.80
C ASP A 560 10.18 8.82 82.47
N GLU A 561 11.25 8.04 82.36
CA GLU A 561 11.50 7.13 81.23
C GLU A 561 10.37 6.08 81.10
N ALA A 562 9.97 5.43 82.20
CA ALA A 562 8.86 4.49 82.20
C ALA A 562 7.52 5.14 81.77
N GLN A 563 7.31 6.44 82.04
CA GLN A 563 6.15 7.16 81.51
C GLN A 563 6.30 7.48 80.01
N MET A 564 7.49 7.85 79.53
CA MET A 564 7.75 8.10 78.11
C MET A 564 7.45 6.86 77.26
N TRP A 565 7.89 5.68 77.69
CA TRP A 565 7.57 4.42 77.01
C TRP A 565 6.07 4.08 77.07
N LEU A 566 5.40 4.35 78.19
CA LEU A 566 3.94 4.17 78.32
C LEU A 566 3.14 5.08 77.37
N GLU A 567 3.55 6.34 77.22
CA GLU A 567 2.94 7.29 76.27
C GLU A 567 3.20 6.85 74.82
N THR A 568 4.44 6.45 74.51
CA THR A 568 4.80 5.86 73.21
C THR A 568 3.89 4.68 72.85
N MET A 569 3.66 3.75 73.79
CA MET A 569 2.78 2.59 73.57
C MET A 569 1.27 2.92 73.40
N ARG A 570 0.85 4.16 73.62
CA ARG A 570 -0.56 4.59 73.45
C ARG A 570 -0.86 5.15 72.04
N ASP A 571 0.15 5.55 71.28
CA ASP A 571 -0.02 6.04 69.91
C ASP A 571 -0.03 4.92 68.86
N GLU A 572 -0.19 5.30 67.60
CA GLU A 572 -0.01 4.41 66.45
C GLU A 572 1.44 3.89 66.37
N PRO A 573 1.65 2.63 65.92
CA PRO A 573 0.67 1.69 65.36
C PRO A 573 -0.03 0.78 66.39
N PHE A 574 0.15 0.98 67.71
CA PHE A 574 -0.23 -0.04 68.70
C PHE A 574 -1.72 -0.14 69.01
N ARG A 575 -2.50 0.91 68.68
CA ARG A 575 -3.94 1.01 69.01
C ARG A 575 -4.77 -0.12 68.39
N ILE A 576 -4.32 -0.69 67.28
CA ILE A 576 -4.97 -1.80 66.56
C ILE A 576 -4.83 -3.19 67.20
N LEU A 577 -3.91 -3.38 68.16
CA LEU A 577 -3.67 -4.69 68.80
C LEU A 577 -4.57 -4.99 70.00
N GLY A 578 -5.25 -3.98 70.57
CA GLY A 578 -6.19 -4.17 71.68
C GLY A 578 -5.58 -4.61 73.02
N ARG A 579 -4.25 -4.77 73.13
CA ARG A 579 -3.54 -5.28 74.33
C ARG A 579 -3.50 -4.28 75.49
N ARG A 580 -4.66 -3.99 76.07
CA ARG A 580 -4.80 -3.10 77.24
C ARG A 580 -4.15 -3.64 78.51
N THR A 581 -3.91 -4.95 78.60
CA THR A 581 -3.39 -5.63 79.78
C THR A 581 -1.92 -5.32 80.08
N GLU A 582 -1.07 -5.27 79.06
CA GLU A 582 0.36 -4.92 79.17
C GLU A 582 0.51 -3.45 79.61
N ILE A 583 -0.18 -2.55 78.92
CA ILE A 583 -0.25 -1.11 79.23
C ILE A 583 -0.77 -0.88 80.67
N ALA A 584 -1.83 -1.59 81.08
CA ALA A 584 -2.40 -1.47 82.43
C ALA A 584 -1.46 -2.00 83.53
N ARG A 585 -0.63 -3.01 83.25
CA ARG A 585 0.38 -3.52 84.19
C ARG A 585 1.42 -2.43 84.49
N ILE A 586 2.00 -1.84 83.45
CA ILE A 586 3.00 -0.76 83.55
C ILE A 586 2.39 0.46 84.26
N GLU A 587 1.16 0.85 83.91
CA GLU A 587 0.47 1.97 84.56
C GLU A 587 0.21 1.73 86.06
N ASN A 588 -0.16 0.51 86.46
CA ASN A 588 -0.31 0.17 87.87
C ASN A 588 1.05 0.13 88.61
N GLY A 589 2.11 -0.36 87.95
CA GLY A 589 3.48 -0.30 88.46
C GLY A 589 3.94 1.13 88.74
N LEU A 590 3.77 2.04 87.77
CA LEU A 590 4.05 3.47 87.90
C LEU A 590 3.29 4.10 89.09
N ARG A 591 1.99 3.81 89.23
CA ARG A 591 1.17 4.30 90.35
C ARG A 591 1.70 3.81 91.70
N GLN A 592 2.02 2.52 91.82
CA GLN A 592 2.53 1.92 93.05
C GLN A 592 3.90 2.50 93.42
N ARG A 593 4.83 2.60 92.47
CA ARG A 593 6.19 3.13 92.67
C ARG A 593 6.16 4.62 93.04
N ARG A 594 5.28 5.42 92.41
CA ARG A 594 5.01 6.82 92.78
C ARG A 594 4.44 6.95 94.19
N GLN A 595 3.52 6.08 94.59
CA GLN A 595 2.96 6.09 95.94
C GLN A 595 4.02 5.71 96.99
N SER A 596 4.85 4.68 96.75
CA SER A 596 5.95 4.34 97.66
C SER A 596 7.01 5.44 97.75
N ASN A 597 7.37 6.08 96.64
CA ASN A 597 8.32 7.19 96.67
C ASN A 597 7.74 8.43 97.37
N ARG A 598 6.46 8.76 97.16
CA ARG A 598 5.77 9.82 97.92
C ARG A 598 5.69 9.52 99.42
N LEU A 599 5.48 8.26 99.81
CA LEU A 599 5.49 7.85 101.23
C LEU A 599 6.90 7.92 101.83
N ARG A 600 7.95 7.48 101.11
CA ARG A 600 9.35 7.57 101.55
C ARG A 600 9.81 9.01 101.66
N TRP A 601 9.59 9.84 100.64
CA TRP A 601 9.89 11.27 100.68
C TRP A 601 9.02 12.01 101.71
N GLY A 602 7.74 11.65 101.87
CA GLY A 602 6.88 12.20 102.92
C GLY A 602 7.39 11.87 104.33
N ALA A 603 7.90 10.67 104.55
CA ALA A 603 8.54 10.28 105.81
C ALA A 603 9.91 10.96 106.02
N ILE A 604 10.71 11.13 104.97
CA ILE A 604 12.01 11.85 105.03
C ILE A 604 11.78 13.34 105.28
N ILE A 605 10.88 13.99 104.55
CA ILE A 605 10.52 15.41 104.73
C ILE A 605 9.85 15.61 106.09
N GLY A 606 8.92 14.74 106.48
CA GLY A 606 8.34 14.74 107.83
C GLY A 606 9.39 14.60 108.92
N GLY A 607 10.35 13.69 108.75
CA GLY A 607 11.50 13.51 109.63
C GLY A 607 12.41 14.75 109.68
N ILE A 608 12.73 15.36 108.54
CA ILE A 608 13.52 16.59 108.45
C ILE A 608 12.79 17.77 109.10
N VAL A 609 11.47 17.90 108.92
CA VAL A 609 10.64 18.92 109.57
C VAL A 609 10.57 18.69 111.08
N ILE A 610 10.48 17.44 111.54
CA ILE A 610 10.55 17.09 112.97
C ILE A 610 11.94 17.39 113.53
N ILE A 611 13.02 17.07 112.82
CA ILE A 611 14.41 17.34 113.24
C ILE A 611 14.71 18.84 113.25
N LEU A 612 14.27 19.60 112.24
CA LEU A 612 14.38 21.07 112.21
C LEU A 612 13.52 21.71 113.30
N GLY A 613 12.32 21.19 113.57
CA GLY A 613 11.46 21.63 114.67
C GLY A 613 12.09 21.36 116.04
N LEU A 614 12.74 20.21 116.22
CA LEU A 614 13.48 19.86 117.44
C LEU A 614 14.78 20.66 117.57
N LEU A 615 15.48 20.98 116.47
CA LEU A 615 16.62 21.90 116.47
C LEU A 615 16.20 23.33 116.86
N ALA A 616 15.12 23.84 116.26
CA ALA A 616 14.55 25.14 116.61
C ALA A 616 14.05 25.21 118.07
N ALA A 617 13.48 24.11 118.59
CA ALA A 617 13.13 23.99 120.00
C ALA A 617 14.36 23.82 120.93
N GLY A 618 15.46 23.26 120.43
CA GLY A 618 16.70 23.03 121.19
C GLY A 618 17.63 24.24 121.29
N THR A 619 17.55 25.20 120.36
CA THR A 619 18.34 26.46 120.38
C THR A 619 17.54 27.66 120.94
N SER A 620 16.51 27.39 121.74
CA SER A 620 15.47 28.36 122.12
C SER A 620 15.86 29.55 123.03
N PRO A 621 17.12 29.74 123.50
CA PRO A 621 17.49 30.99 124.18
C PRO A 621 18.59 31.83 123.50
N VAL A 622 19.01 31.57 122.25
CA VAL A 622 20.20 32.26 121.66
C VAL A 622 19.93 33.14 120.43
N TRP A 623 18.79 33.04 119.72
CA TRP A 623 18.58 33.79 118.46
C TRP A 623 17.24 34.53 118.30
N VAL A 624 16.99 35.49 119.20
CA VAL A 624 16.20 36.73 118.96
C VAL A 624 16.75 37.80 119.94
N PRO A 625 17.02 39.08 119.60
CA PRO A 625 17.11 39.76 118.29
C PRO A 625 18.38 40.65 118.08
N ILE A 626 18.96 40.74 116.88
CA ILE A 626 19.87 41.85 116.51
C ILE A 626 19.68 42.28 115.03
N LEU A 627 18.93 43.36 114.81
CA LEU A 627 19.24 44.49 113.92
C LEU A 627 18.03 45.46 113.80
N ILE A 628 17.92 46.39 114.74
CA ILE A 628 17.16 47.64 114.57
C ILE A 628 18.07 48.78 115.03
N THR A 629 18.37 49.71 114.13
CA THR A 629 19.17 50.93 114.37
C THR A 629 18.55 52.10 113.59
N PRO A 630 18.81 53.38 113.96
CA PRO A 630 17.73 54.35 114.13
C PRO A 630 17.25 55.11 112.88
N THR A 631 15.97 55.49 112.93
CA THR A 631 15.29 56.57 112.17
C THR A 631 16.01 57.91 112.35
N PRO A 632 16.03 58.81 111.33
CA PRO A 632 14.86 59.58 110.86
C PRO A 632 14.82 59.66 109.29
N THR A 633 13.98 60.40 108.55
CA THR A 633 13.09 61.56 108.79
C THR A 633 11.91 61.52 107.78
N ILE A 634 10.77 62.12 108.13
CA ILE A 634 9.61 62.34 107.24
C ILE A 634 9.91 63.43 106.19
N THR A 635 9.47 63.27 104.94
CA THR A 635 9.04 64.42 104.12
C THR A 635 7.95 64.01 103.10
N LEU A 636 6.75 64.60 103.25
CA LEU A 636 5.70 64.60 102.24
C LEU A 636 5.90 65.81 101.31
N THR A 637 5.74 65.66 99.98
CA THR A 637 5.06 66.65 99.10
C THR A 637 4.94 66.11 97.65
N PRO A 638 3.98 66.60 96.83
CA PRO A 638 3.52 65.92 95.62
C PRO A 638 4.03 66.54 94.30
N SER A 639 3.87 65.84 93.17
CA SER A 639 3.33 66.48 91.95
C SER A 639 2.77 65.51 90.91
N ILE A 640 1.51 65.77 90.58
CA ILE A 640 0.72 65.52 89.37
C ILE A 640 1.51 65.56 88.02
N THR A 641 1.22 64.57 87.17
CA THR A 641 0.71 64.63 85.76
C THR A 641 0.89 65.95 84.98
N PRO A 642 1.31 65.91 83.69
CA PRO A 642 0.29 65.79 82.63
C PRO A 642 0.65 64.92 81.38
N THR A 643 -0.39 64.31 80.79
CA THR A 643 -0.57 63.96 79.35
C THR A 643 -0.84 65.24 78.51
N PRO A 644 -1.11 65.22 77.18
CA PRO A 644 -0.89 64.25 76.08
C PRO A 644 -0.01 64.88 74.95
N SER A 645 0.04 64.45 73.66
CA SER A 645 -0.93 64.84 72.61
C SER A 645 -0.68 64.21 71.21
N ILE A 646 -1.77 63.67 70.68
CA ILE A 646 -2.30 63.39 69.32
C ILE A 646 -1.79 64.17 68.05
N THR A 647 -1.62 63.45 66.91
CA THR A 647 -1.92 63.77 65.45
C THR A 647 -1.31 64.98 64.68
N PRO A 648 -1.45 65.15 63.32
CA PRO A 648 -1.57 64.20 62.16
C PRO A 648 -0.83 64.60 60.82
N THR A 649 -0.67 63.65 59.86
CA THR A 649 -0.68 63.78 58.34
C THR A 649 0.23 64.78 57.55
N PRO A 650 0.43 64.65 56.21
CA PRO A 650 0.38 63.51 55.28
C PRO A 650 1.68 63.30 54.44
N SER A 651 1.79 62.23 53.65
CA SER A 651 1.95 62.31 52.16
C SER A 651 2.02 60.92 51.47
N HIS A 652 1.06 60.67 50.58
CA HIS A 652 1.08 59.86 49.34
C HIS A 652 2.04 58.64 49.14
N THR A 653 1.41 57.47 48.94
CA THR A 653 1.50 56.50 47.80
C THR A 653 2.72 56.49 46.84
N PRO A 654 3.01 55.35 46.15
CA PRO A 654 2.79 53.94 46.51
C PRO A 654 3.96 53.00 46.12
N THR A 655 3.97 51.74 46.60
CA THR A 655 4.52 50.61 45.82
C THR A 655 3.79 49.33 46.23
N ALA A 656 3.29 48.57 45.25
CA ALA A 656 2.53 47.35 45.48
C ALA A 656 3.26 46.14 44.88
N THR A 657 3.32 45.02 45.61
CA THR A 657 3.17 43.66 45.06
C THR A 657 3.11 42.61 46.17
N HIS A 658 1.89 42.21 46.55
CA HIS A 658 1.62 40.83 46.94
C HIS A 658 0.81 40.20 45.81
N THR A 659 1.18 38.99 45.41
CA THR A 659 0.54 38.20 44.35
C THR A 659 -0.49 37.24 44.94
N PRO A 660 -1.80 37.46 44.70
CA PRO A 660 -2.79 36.39 44.72
C PRO A 660 -3.12 35.91 43.30
N THR A 661 -3.20 34.59 43.16
CA THR A 661 -3.89 33.84 42.09
C THR A 661 -5.22 34.46 41.68
N TRP A 662 -5.52 34.48 40.38
CA TRP A 662 -6.90 34.33 39.88
C TRP A 662 -7.00 33.51 38.59
N THR A 663 -8.09 32.78 38.54
CA THR A 663 -8.58 31.83 37.53
C THR A 663 -8.87 32.50 36.18
N ILE A 664 -8.71 31.75 35.08
CA ILE A 664 -9.15 32.18 33.74
C ILE A 664 -10.57 31.63 33.46
N THR A 665 -11.47 32.52 33.06
CA THR A 665 -12.81 32.22 32.52
C THR A 665 -13.01 33.08 31.26
N PRO A 666 -13.86 32.70 30.28
CA PRO A 666 -13.69 33.10 28.88
C PRO A 666 -14.17 34.52 28.53
N SER A 667 -13.60 35.07 27.45
CA SER A 667 -13.82 36.44 26.95
C SER A 667 -14.95 36.51 25.89
N PRO A 668 -15.73 37.61 25.83
CA PRO A 668 -16.91 37.73 24.95
C PRO A 668 -16.64 38.17 23.50
N THR A 669 -17.61 37.86 22.64
CA THR A 669 -17.71 38.24 21.22
C THR A 669 -17.94 39.75 21.02
N ILE A 670 -17.24 40.37 20.07
CA ILE A 670 -17.59 41.71 19.54
C ILE A 670 -17.54 41.71 18.00
N THR A 671 -18.66 42.09 17.39
CA THR A 671 -18.82 42.35 15.94
C THR A 671 -18.54 43.80 15.58
N PRO A 672 -17.77 44.08 14.50
CA PRO A 672 -17.82 45.35 13.78
C PRO A 672 -18.57 45.23 12.44
N SER A 673 -19.51 46.13 12.21
CA SER A 673 -20.22 46.32 10.93
C SER A 673 -19.67 47.54 10.20
N TRP A 674 -19.35 47.42 8.91
CA TRP A 674 -19.03 48.58 8.05
C TRP A 674 -19.69 48.45 6.67
N THR A 675 -20.64 49.34 6.41
CA THR A 675 -21.27 49.58 5.11
C THR A 675 -20.45 50.57 4.28
N PRO A 676 -20.15 50.30 3.00
CA PRO A 676 -19.77 51.33 2.04
C PRO A 676 -20.97 51.85 1.24
N THR A 677 -20.95 53.15 0.99
CA THR A 677 -22.04 53.96 0.41
C THR A 677 -22.08 53.90 -1.12
N ALA A 678 -23.26 54.06 -1.72
CA ALA A 678 -23.39 54.26 -3.17
C ALA A 678 -22.92 55.66 -3.61
N SER A 679 -22.32 55.76 -4.80
CA SER A 679 -22.11 57.02 -5.52
C SER A 679 -22.24 56.79 -7.04
N LEU A 680 -22.94 57.71 -7.71
CA LEU A 680 -23.18 57.70 -9.16
C LEU A 680 -22.44 58.87 -9.80
N THR A 681 -21.59 58.60 -10.81
CA THR A 681 -21.29 59.57 -11.87
C THR A 681 -20.82 58.86 -13.15
N PRO A 682 -21.39 59.15 -14.33
CA PRO A 682 -20.95 58.56 -15.60
C PRO A 682 -19.95 59.48 -16.33
N THR A 683 -18.92 58.90 -16.98
CA THR A 683 -18.10 59.67 -17.94
C THR A 683 -17.60 58.84 -19.13
N HIS A 684 -18.12 59.23 -20.29
CA HIS A 684 -17.67 59.08 -21.69
C HIS A 684 -16.50 58.17 -22.12
N THR A 685 -16.82 57.42 -23.19
CA THR A 685 -16.03 56.73 -24.22
C THR A 685 -14.74 57.44 -24.67
N PRO A 686 -13.71 56.66 -25.09
CA PRO A 686 -13.45 56.60 -26.54
C PRO A 686 -13.16 55.20 -27.11
N THR A 687 -13.70 54.94 -28.32
CA THR A 687 -13.29 53.95 -29.34
C THR A 687 -11.89 54.35 -29.91
N PRO A 688 -11.05 53.49 -30.53
CA PRO A 688 -11.29 52.20 -31.21
C PRO A 688 -10.36 51.04 -30.68
N THR A 689 -10.09 49.87 -31.31
CA THR A 689 -10.18 49.39 -32.71
C THR A 689 -10.33 47.85 -32.76
N GLU A 690 -10.48 47.27 -33.96
CA GLU A 690 -10.48 45.83 -34.26
C GLU A 690 -9.14 45.12 -33.97
N THR A 691 -9.15 43.79 -33.72
CA THR A 691 -8.49 42.75 -34.57
C THR A 691 -8.87 41.32 -34.11
N SER A 692 -9.02 40.41 -35.09
CA SER A 692 -9.02 38.92 -35.01
C SER A 692 -10.04 38.17 -34.13
N THR A 693 -10.98 37.55 -34.83
CA THR A 693 -11.84 36.40 -34.48
C THR A 693 -11.17 35.28 -33.67
N PRO A 694 -11.73 34.87 -32.51
CA PRO A 694 -11.48 33.57 -31.90
C PRO A 694 -12.41 32.46 -32.45
N SER A 695 -11.88 31.23 -32.44
CA SER A 695 -12.57 29.97 -32.82
C SER A 695 -13.76 29.64 -31.89
N PRO A 696 -14.82 28.92 -32.34
CA PRO A 696 -15.96 28.58 -31.50
C PRO A 696 -15.58 27.76 -30.25
N THR A 697 -15.94 28.30 -29.09
CA THR A 697 -15.75 27.68 -27.77
C THR A 697 -16.73 26.53 -27.55
N TYR A 698 -16.24 25.39 -27.06
CA TYR A 698 -17.08 24.28 -26.61
C TYR A 698 -17.90 24.65 -25.36
N THR A 699 -19.13 24.16 -25.31
CA THR A 699 -20.06 24.28 -24.18
C THR A 699 -19.49 23.64 -22.90
N PRO A 700 -19.44 24.34 -21.76
CA PRO A 700 -19.09 23.71 -20.49
C PRO A 700 -20.25 22.83 -20.00
N SER A 701 -20.00 21.52 -19.91
CA SER A 701 -20.88 20.60 -19.19
C SER A 701 -20.68 20.78 -17.68
N ASN A 702 -21.76 20.97 -16.94
CA ASN A 702 -21.73 21.01 -15.47
C ASN A 702 -21.44 19.61 -14.91
N THR A 703 -20.17 19.30 -14.71
CA THR A 703 -19.73 18.12 -13.94
C THR A 703 -19.30 18.60 -12.54
N PRO A 704 -19.83 18.05 -11.45
CA PRO A 704 -19.55 18.55 -10.10
C PRO A 704 -18.08 18.36 -9.73
N THR A 705 -17.40 19.45 -9.37
CA THR A 705 -16.01 19.46 -8.92
C THR A 705 -15.87 18.68 -7.61
N ALA A 706 -15.05 17.62 -7.62
CA ALA A 706 -14.70 16.90 -6.40
C ALA A 706 -13.96 17.83 -5.42
N THR A 707 -14.36 17.77 -4.15
CA THR A 707 -13.74 18.56 -3.08
C THR A 707 -12.26 18.18 -2.92
N ASN A 708 -11.37 19.18 -2.80
CA ASN A 708 -9.95 18.97 -2.57
C ASN A 708 -9.72 18.15 -1.29
N THR A 709 -9.48 16.85 -1.47
CA THR A 709 -8.83 16.01 -0.46
C THR A 709 -7.35 16.41 -0.44
N PRO A 710 -6.70 16.58 0.72
CA PRO A 710 -5.29 16.91 0.75
C PRO A 710 -4.47 15.74 0.21
N THR A 711 -4.09 15.83 -1.06
CA THR A 711 -3.15 14.90 -1.70
C THR A 711 -1.85 14.91 -0.92
N ILE A 712 -1.39 13.74 -0.50
CA ILE A 712 -0.07 13.59 0.09
C ILE A 712 0.94 13.91 -1.00
N THR A 713 1.53 15.12 -0.97
CA THR A 713 2.55 15.51 -1.95
C THR A 713 3.68 14.48 -1.89
N PRO A 714 4.03 13.80 -3.01
CA PRO A 714 5.12 12.85 -3.00
C PRO A 714 6.39 13.56 -2.54
N THR A 715 7.07 12.97 -1.55
CA THR A 715 8.32 13.55 -1.03
C THR A 715 9.32 13.58 -2.19
N PRO A 716 9.86 14.76 -2.58
CA PRO A 716 10.76 14.84 -3.72
C PRO A 716 11.99 13.96 -3.47
N PRO A 717 12.50 13.26 -4.51
CA PRO A 717 13.64 12.37 -4.35
C PRO A 717 14.86 13.16 -3.89
N VAL A 718 15.64 12.56 -2.99
CA VAL A 718 16.94 13.13 -2.58
C VAL A 718 17.88 13.03 -3.78
N LEU A 719 18.41 14.17 -4.23
CA LEU A 719 19.32 14.28 -5.36
C LEU A 719 20.74 13.88 -4.96
N CYS A 720 21.19 14.27 -3.77
CA CYS A 720 22.50 13.97 -3.20
C CYS A 720 22.55 14.31 -1.71
N GLU A 721 23.61 13.89 -1.01
CA GLU A 721 23.85 14.17 0.41
C GLU A 721 25.12 15.01 0.60
N VAL A 722 25.00 16.10 1.34
CA VAL A 722 26.08 17.09 1.54
C VAL A 722 26.33 17.39 3.02
N ARG A 723 27.54 17.82 3.36
CA ARG A 723 27.96 18.20 4.72
C ARG A 723 28.80 19.48 4.70
N SER A 724 29.08 20.08 5.86
CA SER A 724 29.90 21.31 5.93
C SER A 724 31.27 21.16 5.28
N ALA A 725 31.63 22.09 4.40
CA ALA A 725 32.92 22.06 3.72
C ALA A 725 34.10 22.48 4.64
N THR A 726 33.85 23.39 5.59
CA THR A 726 34.87 23.93 6.50
C THR A 726 34.83 23.34 7.92
N GLY A 727 33.80 22.57 8.25
CA GLY A 727 33.56 22.12 9.63
C GLY A 727 32.93 23.20 10.53
N ASP A 728 32.45 24.30 9.94
CA ASP A 728 31.65 25.32 10.63
C ASP A 728 30.14 25.09 10.45
N ALA A 729 29.34 25.76 11.29
CA ALA A 729 27.89 25.73 11.20
C ALA A 729 27.36 26.57 10.01
N ILE A 730 26.42 26.01 9.25
CA ILE A 730 25.97 26.56 7.96
C ILE A 730 24.63 27.29 8.12
N ASN A 731 24.51 28.50 7.60
CA ASN A 731 23.25 29.26 7.61
C ASN A 731 22.30 28.74 6.53
N VAL A 732 21.10 28.31 6.93
CA VAL A 732 20.04 27.82 6.03
C VAL A 732 18.96 28.89 5.86
N ARG A 733 18.60 29.22 4.62
CA ARG A 733 17.80 30.42 4.26
C ARG A 733 16.44 30.10 3.64
N ALA A 734 15.53 31.07 3.66
CA ALA A 734 14.18 30.88 3.10
C ALA A 734 14.17 30.82 1.57
N GLN A 735 15.11 31.50 0.91
CA GLN A 735 15.25 31.58 -0.54
C GLN A 735 16.74 31.42 -0.94
N PRO A 736 17.06 31.06 -2.20
CA PRO A 736 18.43 30.92 -2.71
C PRO A 736 19.12 32.29 -2.92
N SER A 737 19.24 33.08 -1.86
CA SER A 737 19.94 34.37 -1.88
C SER A 737 20.63 34.67 -0.55
N ARG A 738 21.76 35.37 -0.63
CA ARG A 738 22.52 35.89 0.53
C ARG A 738 21.74 36.94 1.32
N SER A 739 20.78 37.63 0.70
CA SER A 739 19.93 38.65 1.32
C SER A 739 18.73 38.07 2.07
N SER A 740 18.36 36.81 1.79
CA SER A 740 17.18 36.14 2.33
C SER A 740 17.30 35.82 3.83
N ASP A 741 16.18 35.89 4.54
CA ASP A 741 16.06 35.53 5.95
C ASP A 741 16.58 34.12 6.25
N ARG A 742 17.22 33.97 7.42
CA ARG A 742 17.74 32.70 7.91
C ARG A 742 16.65 31.93 8.64
N VAL A 743 16.28 30.78 8.09
CA VAL A 743 15.31 29.83 8.66
C VAL A 743 15.95 28.98 9.77
N GLY A 744 17.23 28.65 9.63
CA GLY A 744 17.95 27.83 10.61
C GLY A 744 19.46 27.87 10.45
N VAL A 745 20.14 27.10 11.31
CA VAL A 745 21.58 26.84 11.22
C VAL A 745 21.76 25.32 11.28
N ALA A 746 22.46 24.74 10.31
CA ALA A 746 22.87 23.36 10.34
C ALA A 746 24.21 23.25 11.09
N GLU A 747 24.30 22.36 12.06
CA GLU A 747 25.55 22.08 12.78
C GLU A 747 26.56 21.37 11.86
N SER A 748 27.85 21.47 12.20
CA SER A 748 28.95 21.18 11.27
C SER A 748 29.10 19.72 10.86
N ASP A 749 28.65 18.77 11.69
CA ASP A 749 28.75 17.32 11.44
C ASP A 749 27.43 16.69 10.95
N VAL A 750 26.43 17.52 10.58
CA VAL A 750 25.12 17.00 10.16
C VAL A 750 25.04 16.87 8.65
N VAL A 751 24.62 15.68 8.20
CA VAL A 751 24.34 15.38 6.79
C VAL A 751 23.01 16.02 6.37
N LEU A 752 23.03 16.69 5.22
CA LEU A 752 21.92 17.43 4.65
C LEU A 752 21.48 16.78 3.33
N ASN A 753 20.19 16.44 3.23
CA ASN A 753 19.63 15.82 2.04
C ASN A 753 19.21 16.92 1.04
N VAL A 754 19.88 16.99 -0.10
CA VAL A 754 19.55 17.94 -1.18
C VAL A 754 18.35 17.41 -1.96
N VAL A 755 17.31 18.23 -2.12
CA VAL A 755 16.07 17.88 -2.86
C VAL A 755 15.88 18.69 -4.14
N GLU A 756 16.57 19.83 -4.27
CA GLU A 756 16.47 20.74 -5.41
C GLU A 756 17.76 21.55 -5.52
N ALA A 757 18.15 21.94 -6.74
CA ALA A 757 19.24 22.87 -7.00
C ALA A 757 18.73 24.02 -7.87
N GLN A 758 19.12 25.25 -7.55
CA GLN A 758 18.71 26.45 -8.28
C GLN A 758 19.84 27.47 -8.34
N LEU A 759 19.90 28.25 -9.42
CA LEU A 759 20.76 29.43 -9.51
C LEU A 759 20.17 30.58 -8.67
N GLY A 760 20.97 31.16 -7.78
CA GLY A 760 20.56 32.29 -6.97
C GLY A 760 20.32 33.53 -7.84
N PRO A 761 19.14 34.19 -7.76
CA PRO A 761 18.81 35.31 -8.65
C PRO A 761 19.69 36.55 -8.41
N ASP A 762 20.29 36.68 -7.22
CA ASP A 762 21.11 37.83 -6.83
C ASP A 762 22.62 37.61 -7.05
N ASP A 763 23.12 36.38 -6.84
CA ASP A 763 24.57 36.07 -6.87
C ASP A 763 25.00 35.13 -7.99
N GLY A 764 24.07 34.55 -8.76
CA GLY A 764 24.37 33.69 -9.91
C GLY A 764 25.09 32.38 -9.56
N LEU A 765 25.12 32.00 -8.28
CA LEU A 765 25.75 30.78 -7.79
C LEU A 765 24.72 29.65 -7.63
N THR A 766 25.18 28.40 -7.61
CA THR A 766 24.30 27.27 -7.29
C THR A 766 23.95 27.26 -5.80
N TRP A 767 22.66 27.17 -5.51
CA TRP A 767 22.10 26.92 -4.18
C TRP A 767 21.40 25.58 -4.15
N TYR A 768 21.59 24.84 -3.07
CA TYR A 768 20.94 23.57 -2.79
C TYR A 768 19.82 23.78 -1.77
N ARG A 769 18.63 23.31 -2.09
CA ARG A 769 17.53 23.17 -1.15
C ARG A 769 17.77 21.90 -0.35
N VAL A 770 18.03 22.06 0.93
CA VAL A 770 18.33 20.98 1.87
C VAL A 770 17.15 20.75 2.81
N ARG A 771 16.91 19.48 3.14
CA ARG A 771 15.98 19.06 4.18
C ARG A 771 16.74 18.30 5.27
N LEU A 772 16.56 18.75 6.50
CA LEU A 772 17.05 18.05 7.70
C LEU A 772 15.98 17.08 8.20
N GLN A 773 16.28 15.78 8.31
CA GLN A 773 15.42 14.82 9.01
C GLN A 773 16.02 14.48 10.38
N THR A 774 15.50 15.09 11.43
CA THR A 774 15.78 14.69 12.81
C THR A 774 14.80 13.61 13.26
N PHE A 775 15.28 12.64 14.06
CA PHE A 775 14.46 11.54 14.60
C PHE A 775 13.31 12.03 15.50
N THR A 776 13.35 13.29 15.93
CA THR A 776 12.34 13.99 16.75
C THR A 776 11.26 14.70 15.95
N GLY A 777 11.29 14.65 14.61
CA GLY A 777 10.31 15.30 13.73
C GLY A 777 10.43 16.82 13.61
N THR A 778 11.41 17.44 14.29
CA THR A 778 11.70 18.89 14.25
C THR A 778 12.69 19.22 13.13
N GLY A 779 12.44 18.72 11.93
CA GLY A 779 13.21 19.02 10.73
C GLY A 779 12.89 20.42 10.19
N PHE A 780 13.87 21.07 9.58
CA PHE A 780 13.65 22.29 8.80
C PHE A 780 14.15 22.11 7.37
N GLU A 781 13.61 22.92 6.46
CA GLU A 781 13.91 22.91 5.04
C GLU A 781 14.26 24.33 4.59
N GLY A 782 15.25 24.46 3.71
CA GLY A 782 15.67 25.76 3.18
C GLY A 782 16.91 25.66 2.32
N TRP A 783 17.50 26.81 1.98
CA TRP A 783 18.55 26.93 0.98
C TRP A 783 19.94 27.14 1.59
N VAL A 784 20.92 26.41 1.06
CA VAL A 784 22.35 26.48 1.39
C VAL A 784 23.13 26.70 0.10
N ARG A 785 24.26 27.41 0.15
CA ARG A 785 25.06 27.73 -1.04
C ARG A 785 26.05 26.60 -1.32
N ALA A 786 26.16 26.16 -2.57
CA ALA A 786 26.89 24.93 -2.94
C ALA A 786 28.39 24.96 -2.57
N ASP A 787 29.02 26.13 -2.57
CA ASP A 787 30.42 26.35 -2.16
C ASP A 787 30.68 26.23 -0.66
N THR A 788 29.63 26.17 0.18
CA THR A 788 29.75 26.01 1.63
C THR A 788 29.63 24.56 2.10
N VAL A 789 29.36 23.63 1.17
CA VAL A 789 29.15 22.21 1.45
C VAL A 789 30.00 21.33 0.54
N ASN A 790 30.41 20.17 1.06
CA ASN A 790 31.08 19.11 0.30
C ASN A 790 30.16 17.89 0.19
N GLU A 791 30.24 17.21 -0.95
CA GLU A 791 29.50 15.96 -1.20
C GLU A 791 30.01 14.82 -0.29
N THR A 792 29.09 13.93 0.09
CA THR A 792 29.41 12.73 0.88
C THR A 792 29.63 11.55 -0.06
N THR A 793 30.69 10.76 0.16
CA THR A 793 31.17 9.69 -0.74
C THR A 793 30.22 8.48 -0.91
N GLN A 794 29.01 8.53 -0.36
CA GLN A 794 28.01 7.46 -0.40
C GLN A 794 26.80 7.78 -1.30
N SER A 795 26.75 8.98 -1.90
CA SER A 795 25.65 9.47 -2.73
C SER A 795 26.10 9.81 -4.17
N PRO A 796 25.17 9.87 -5.15
CA PRO A 796 25.47 10.40 -6.48
C PRO A 796 25.89 11.89 -6.42
N PRO A 797 26.69 12.37 -7.39
CA PRO A 797 27.20 13.75 -7.39
C PRO A 797 26.08 14.77 -7.56
N CYS A 798 26.21 15.92 -6.89
CA CYS A 798 25.20 16.96 -6.89
C CYS A 798 25.18 17.73 -8.22
N PRO A 799 24.00 18.16 -8.71
CA PRO A 799 23.92 18.96 -9.92
C PRO A 799 24.44 20.38 -9.69
N LEU A 800 25.63 20.68 -10.22
CA LEU A 800 26.16 22.05 -10.32
C LEU A 800 25.53 22.77 -11.50
N LEU A 801 24.71 23.78 -11.21
CA LEU A 801 24.07 24.63 -12.22
C LEU A 801 24.95 25.85 -12.47
N GLY A 802 25.71 25.85 -13.57
CA GLY A 802 26.55 26.98 -13.99
C GLY A 802 28.01 26.64 -14.33
N GLN A 803 28.23 25.66 -15.20
CA GLN A 803 29.47 25.54 -16.00
C GLN A 803 29.11 25.55 -17.50
#